data_AF-A0A2M7AAW6-F1
#
_entry.id   AF-A0A2M7AAW6-F1
#
_cell.length_a   1.000
_cell.length_b   1.000
_cell.length_c   1.000
_cell.angle_alpha   90.00
_cell.angle_beta   90.00
_cell.angle_gamma   90.00
#
_symmetry.space_group_name_H-M   'P 1'
#
loop_
_entity.id
_entity.type
_entity.pdbx_description
1 polymer ?
#
loop_
_entity_poly.entity_id
_entity_poly.type
_entity_poly.pdbx_seq_one_letter_code
_entity_poly.pdbx_strand_id
1 'polypeptide(L)'
;MKKTFLILAIALWANTLRAADKKPSILFCSPQGLAWGWIDLTYLKELHKEGFEVDYTNSLSAVTWDRVKNYNVLVLYEQPSGEQFLKDIERYVLEGGGVFLFPTENNIKKQVFYDLTKKWGAKLPVEIIEETDKANIVVMSNASYPTPLSYTDNIPVSPVSDGVSGVWYPISKSYNAQHTGPLFAGKEWQPVARTSSTSHTVPYDLAKSGDPDLLDPFIRKDGEKSPPFFAIRDYEKGRVALINQWRQYSVGSGTRFIFNYEVLSKGLKGKPSDFGKLLENTYRWLAQPSLQNAAVGGYETGKDTLTPPNQRENARKDFEYTFWYWEYEVAQWHRPPKHAPLFKGLIGAKTRYSSGSGSVKDYRDAAIEAGLDYVVFLEDFEKCSKERLAALTEECQKLSDSRVKLFPGYRIINNIGDTMFVFGVEPEYPPDYCLTGPGKTVFNLQPQDEAGTYTGYNGPSFNWLLSHANAKSQLGYYNFSAAPKGQKLLDLRCYSMAGIKYYNRGKLMEDVAQEYLTTAQGTIAPSPASINEVYSPKALTREVESGNCLTYAQARSLDSLMADGLRWASQYDGLNVFPSNGPLIHEWPFCYRTMTLGAEEFVTAPSLMEAHLSVSSPAGLKEIRIYDGQNLFRRFKFNGEESFDRVFPLDAVIHSNLVVIVEDQKGNTAVSSARRSWKSGGRNVVFCGDHVNDCKSGGMILGRGPNPMISNWVEPLSPDIGGYTWDGGPPASLPLVVFQESRPLLVTDKGTEEGSRFRQYPMSEFSDEGVVAATSIQDKVYDESVQRVINPWHTFGPIVGSSRLMESKLRYREYYTPTVGIPDAGWAGPAVRHGINAALFRSEITFKDDFTITNLTLLRNHHPPRAAPCKLVIGAKPGEVSQEIDVGEVKGEQRIPLEPGTWFGLYSTSLADSHVFVNRLQPTTLVLRNSQSGGNWITIEANVSGQQVTRGDVYAWELFSLGVPVDVPINSTDGFLQRIGYLHKPTGMKMIRGKEIASPALIDCEPEDYAVELSIPRPEQKTDLTLPLRIMNLNPRWTAGLFQKFGYVKGNYGTGENRYRPLGIDVYGNAYVPLYVDLAEKTHIIAGHPVVADGAGQALFIQVTHLYDNPHQWHVSVNNPTDETISTTLRATMKLPGLDLPQTEITVRPGEYRVIR
;
A
#
# COMPACT_ATOMS: atom_id res chain seq x y z
N MET A 1 -74.32 1.72 30.25
CA MET A 1 -73.55 0.48 30.02
C MET A 1 -73.08 0.29 28.56
N LYS A 2 -73.91 0.45 27.52
CA LYS A 2 -73.48 0.21 26.11
C LYS A 2 -72.41 1.17 25.54
N LYS A 3 -72.36 2.44 25.97
CA LYS A 3 -71.32 3.40 25.52
C LYS A 3 -69.93 3.12 26.10
N THR A 4 -69.85 2.66 27.35
CA THR A 4 -68.56 2.33 28.00
C THR A 4 -67.96 1.05 27.42
N PHE A 5 -68.79 0.06 27.08
CA PHE A 5 -68.33 -1.18 26.43
C PHE A 5 -67.84 -0.94 25.00
N LEU A 6 -68.47 -0.01 24.26
CA LEU A 6 -68.03 0.36 22.91
C LEU A 6 -66.72 1.16 22.93
N ILE A 7 -66.52 2.05 23.92
CA ILE A 7 -65.23 2.77 24.07
C ILE A 7 -64.12 1.83 24.54
N LEU A 8 -64.39 0.89 25.44
CA LEU A 8 -63.40 -0.12 25.83
C LEU A 8 -63.08 -1.07 24.66
N ALA A 9 -64.08 -1.51 23.90
CA ALA A 9 -63.88 -2.35 22.74
C ALA A 9 -63.12 -1.61 21.64
N ILE A 10 -63.41 -0.33 21.37
CA ILE A 10 -62.65 0.49 20.40
C ILE A 10 -61.24 0.79 20.90
N ALA A 11 -61.02 1.00 22.20
CA ALA A 11 -59.67 1.19 22.77
C ALA A 11 -58.85 -0.12 22.77
N LEU A 12 -59.49 -1.26 23.03
CA LEU A 12 -58.89 -2.59 22.88
C LEU A 12 -58.62 -2.92 21.42
N TRP A 13 -59.54 -2.61 20.50
CA TRP A 13 -59.35 -2.80 19.07
C TRP A 13 -58.29 -1.86 18.49
N ALA A 14 -58.22 -0.60 18.96
CA ALA A 14 -57.19 0.37 18.56
C ALA A 14 -55.82 0.05 19.16
N ASN A 15 -55.73 -0.58 20.34
CA ASN A 15 -54.47 -1.09 20.88
C ASN A 15 -54.05 -2.40 20.21
N THR A 16 -54.98 -3.27 19.79
CA THR A 16 -54.63 -4.46 18.98
C THR A 16 -54.32 -4.10 17.52
N LEU A 17 -54.90 -3.02 16.97
CA LEU A 17 -54.54 -2.49 15.64
C LEU A 17 -53.28 -1.60 15.67
N ARG A 18 -52.89 -1.03 16.82
CA ARG A 18 -51.58 -0.36 17.02
C ARG A 18 -50.45 -1.30 17.42
N ALA A 19 -50.77 -2.51 17.85
CA ALA A 19 -49.83 -3.63 17.94
C ALA A 19 -49.58 -4.29 16.57
N ALA A 20 -49.99 -3.65 15.47
CA ALA A 20 -49.54 -3.98 14.13
C ALA A 20 -48.00 -3.91 14.06
N ASP A 21 -47.40 -5.09 13.94
CA ASP A 21 -46.04 -5.41 13.51
C ASP A 21 -44.97 -4.35 13.80
N LYS A 22 -44.67 -4.13 15.09
CA LYS A 22 -43.41 -3.46 15.45
C LYS A 22 -42.26 -4.33 14.95
N LYS A 23 -41.60 -3.86 13.89
CA LYS A 23 -40.43 -4.52 13.33
C LYS A 23 -39.28 -4.56 14.34
N PRO A 24 -38.56 -5.68 14.47
CA PRO A 24 -37.35 -5.73 15.28
C PRO A 24 -36.31 -4.76 14.74
N SER A 25 -35.71 -3.95 15.62
CA SER A 25 -34.63 -3.04 15.28
C SER A 25 -33.25 -3.58 15.70
N ILE A 26 -32.27 -3.55 14.79
CA ILE A 26 -30.93 -4.09 14.98
C ILE A 26 -29.88 -2.99 14.80
N LEU A 27 -28.99 -2.84 15.78
CA LEU A 27 -27.77 -2.03 15.65
C LEU A 27 -26.55 -2.94 15.49
N PHE A 28 -25.92 -2.87 14.32
CA PHE A 28 -24.62 -3.49 14.09
C PHE A 28 -23.51 -2.54 14.58
N CYS A 29 -22.85 -2.91 15.67
CA CYS A 29 -21.85 -2.09 16.34
C CYS A 29 -20.48 -2.23 15.66
N SER A 30 -20.37 -1.66 14.45
CA SER A 30 -19.12 -1.61 13.70
C SER A 30 -18.12 -0.61 14.32
N PRO A 31 -16.85 -1.00 14.47
CA PRO A 31 -15.80 -0.10 14.94
C PRO A 31 -15.39 0.93 13.89
N GLN A 32 -15.69 0.70 12.61
CA GLN A 32 -15.24 1.54 11.49
C GLN A 32 -16.30 1.70 10.38
N GLY A 33 -17.59 1.67 10.74
CA GLY A 33 -18.68 1.82 9.77
C GLY A 33 -18.70 0.69 8.75
N LEU A 34 -18.73 1.06 7.47
CA LEU A 34 -18.72 0.10 6.35
C LEU A 34 -17.31 -0.21 5.83
N ALA A 35 -16.28 0.51 6.30
CA ALA A 35 -14.92 0.27 5.84
C ALA A 35 -14.50 -1.18 6.17
N TRP A 36 -13.56 -1.74 5.40
CA TRP A 36 -12.96 -3.06 5.67
C TRP A 36 -13.96 -4.22 5.87
N GLY A 37 -15.15 -4.13 5.26
CA GLY A 37 -16.17 -5.20 5.33
C GLY A 37 -16.67 -5.47 6.73
N TRP A 38 -16.74 -4.45 7.59
CA TRP A 38 -17.45 -4.60 8.86
C TRP A 38 -18.95 -4.79 8.67
N ILE A 39 -19.51 -4.26 7.58
CA ILE A 39 -20.94 -4.29 7.26
C ILE A 39 -21.13 -4.37 5.75
N ASP A 40 -22.01 -5.27 5.34
CA ASP A 40 -22.48 -5.38 3.96
C ASP A 40 -23.83 -4.65 3.79
N LEU A 41 -23.82 -3.52 3.06
CA LEU A 41 -25.06 -2.78 2.80
C LEU A 41 -26.10 -3.55 2.01
N THR A 42 -25.70 -4.50 1.17
CA THR A 42 -26.64 -5.35 0.42
C THR A 42 -27.37 -6.26 1.40
N TYR A 43 -26.64 -6.89 2.32
CA TYR A 43 -27.24 -7.69 3.39
C TYR A 43 -28.18 -6.87 4.28
N LEU A 44 -27.81 -5.63 4.65
CA LEU A 44 -28.71 -4.76 5.43
C LEU A 44 -29.99 -4.39 4.66
N LYS A 45 -29.90 -4.15 3.35
CA LYS A 45 -31.07 -3.91 2.50
C LYS A 45 -31.99 -5.13 2.44
N GLU A 46 -31.42 -6.32 2.38
CA GLU A 46 -32.16 -7.59 2.42
C GLU A 46 -32.85 -7.78 3.77
N LEU A 47 -32.16 -7.59 4.90
CA LEU A 47 -32.78 -7.61 6.22
C LEU A 47 -33.91 -6.59 6.36
N HIS A 48 -33.71 -5.37 5.85
CA HIS A 48 -34.76 -4.36 5.89
C HIS A 48 -36.02 -4.78 5.11
N LYS A 49 -35.81 -5.41 3.95
CA LYS A 49 -36.88 -6.00 3.14
C LYS A 49 -37.59 -7.16 3.85
N GLU A 50 -36.86 -7.94 4.65
CA GLU A 50 -37.39 -9.03 5.50
C GLU A 50 -38.07 -8.53 6.79
N GLY A 51 -38.30 -7.22 6.92
CA GLY A 51 -39.08 -6.64 8.00
C GLY A 51 -38.28 -6.33 9.26
N PHE A 52 -36.97 -6.10 9.14
CA PHE A 52 -36.15 -5.54 10.20
C PHE A 52 -35.95 -4.03 10.00
N GLU A 53 -35.79 -3.30 11.10
CA GLU A 53 -35.18 -1.97 11.06
C GLU A 53 -33.69 -2.15 11.38
N VAL A 54 -32.81 -1.61 10.55
CA VAL A 54 -31.37 -1.82 10.62
C VAL A 54 -30.62 -0.50 10.70
N ASP A 55 -29.52 -0.52 11.45
CA ASP A 55 -28.57 0.57 11.56
C ASP A 55 -27.17 0.05 11.90
N TYR A 56 -26.16 0.91 11.78
CA TYR A 56 -24.80 0.59 12.17
C TYR A 56 -24.07 1.79 12.79
N THR A 57 -23.01 1.54 13.56
CA THR A 57 -22.14 2.58 14.10
C THR A 57 -20.94 2.85 13.18
N ASN A 58 -20.49 4.10 13.12
CA ASN A 58 -19.22 4.46 12.45
C ASN A 58 -17.99 4.28 13.35
N SER A 59 -18.19 4.16 14.67
CA SER A 59 -17.15 3.93 15.66
C SER A 59 -17.76 3.29 16.92
N LEU A 60 -16.95 2.53 17.65
CA LEU A 60 -17.34 1.96 18.95
C LEU A 60 -17.67 3.02 20.00
N SER A 61 -17.15 4.24 19.88
CA SER A 61 -17.50 5.34 20.80
C SER A 61 -18.97 5.76 20.72
N ALA A 62 -19.68 5.40 19.64
CA ALA A 62 -21.11 5.63 19.49
C ALA A 62 -21.96 4.60 20.24
N VAL A 63 -21.36 3.54 20.80
CA VAL A 63 -22.07 2.51 21.59
C VAL A 63 -22.25 3.01 23.02
N THR A 64 -23.14 3.98 23.18
CA THR A 64 -23.52 4.58 24.46
C THR A 64 -24.94 4.19 24.84
N TRP A 65 -25.28 4.25 26.13
CA TRP A 65 -26.65 4.03 26.60
C TRP A 65 -27.73 4.75 25.75
N ASP A 66 -27.53 6.05 25.48
CA ASP A 66 -28.50 6.86 24.74
C ASP A 66 -28.71 6.40 23.31
N ARG A 67 -27.70 5.79 22.70
CA ARG A 67 -27.79 5.19 21.38
C ARG A 67 -28.44 3.81 21.45
N VAL A 68 -27.90 2.90 22.27
CA VAL A 68 -28.27 1.47 22.26
C VAL A 68 -29.69 1.21 22.74
N LYS A 69 -30.24 2.03 23.65
CA LYS A 69 -31.60 1.86 24.17
C LYS A 69 -32.70 1.94 23.10
N ASN A 70 -32.41 2.49 21.93
CA ASN A 70 -33.40 2.62 20.84
C ASN A 70 -33.51 1.34 19.98
N TYR A 71 -32.71 0.31 20.24
CA TYR A 71 -32.67 -0.92 19.43
C TYR A 71 -33.14 -2.12 20.23
N ASN A 72 -33.66 -3.14 19.54
CA ASN A 72 -34.06 -4.42 20.14
C ASN A 72 -32.89 -5.41 20.20
N VAL A 73 -31.97 -5.34 19.23
CA VAL A 73 -30.80 -6.21 19.12
C VAL A 73 -29.53 -5.39 18.91
N LEU A 74 -28.47 -5.74 19.62
CA LEU A 74 -27.10 -5.25 19.36
C LEU A 74 -26.27 -6.41 18.81
N VAL A 75 -25.60 -6.18 17.68
CA VAL A 75 -24.58 -7.11 17.15
C VAL A 75 -23.21 -6.50 17.42
N LEU A 76 -22.40 -7.15 18.24
CA LEU A 76 -21.10 -6.67 18.68
C LEU A 76 -19.99 -7.47 18.00
N TYR A 77 -19.08 -6.79 17.31
CA TYR A 77 -17.90 -7.43 16.71
C TYR A 77 -16.63 -7.29 17.56
N GLU A 78 -16.55 -6.20 18.33
CA GLU A 78 -15.44 -5.87 19.23
C GLU A 78 -15.93 -5.27 20.55
N GLN A 79 -15.06 -5.29 21.57
CA GLN A 79 -15.31 -4.69 22.88
C GLN A 79 -14.47 -3.42 23.06
N PRO A 80 -15.08 -2.24 23.33
CA PRO A 80 -14.33 -1.06 23.72
C PRO A 80 -13.61 -1.26 25.07
N SER A 81 -12.53 -0.51 25.29
CA SER A 81 -11.88 -0.46 26.61
C SER A 81 -12.73 0.36 27.59
N GLY A 82 -12.88 -0.13 28.82
CA GLY A 82 -13.47 0.61 29.95
C GLY A 82 -14.73 -0.02 30.57
N GLU A 83 -14.95 0.25 31.85
CA GLU A 83 -16.06 -0.33 32.62
C GLU A 83 -17.45 0.16 32.19
N GLN A 84 -17.54 1.37 31.63
CA GLN A 84 -18.85 1.97 31.31
C GLN A 84 -19.57 1.17 30.22
N PHE A 85 -18.84 0.70 29.21
CA PHE A 85 -19.41 -0.15 28.16
C PHE A 85 -20.05 -1.41 28.75
N LEU A 86 -19.34 -2.11 29.64
CA LEU A 86 -19.87 -3.31 30.29
C LEU A 86 -21.15 -3.01 31.09
N LYS A 87 -21.17 -1.89 31.82
CA LYS A 87 -22.36 -1.43 32.58
C LYS A 87 -23.54 -1.15 31.66
N ASP A 88 -23.31 -0.48 30.53
CA ASP A 88 -24.36 -0.15 29.57
C ASP A 88 -24.92 -1.41 28.89
N ILE A 89 -24.07 -2.36 28.49
CA ILE A 89 -24.50 -3.63 27.90
C ILE A 89 -25.27 -4.47 28.92
N GLU A 90 -24.83 -4.54 30.17
CA GLU A 90 -25.56 -5.25 31.23
C GLU A 90 -26.92 -4.64 31.49
N ARG A 91 -26.98 -3.30 31.60
CA ARG A 91 -28.24 -2.58 31.73
C ARG A 91 -29.18 -2.88 30.56
N TYR A 92 -28.64 -2.88 29.34
CA TYR A 92 -29.41 -3.15 28.13
C TYR A 92 -30.06 -4.54 28.16
N VAL A 93 -29.32 -5.59 28.55
CA VAL A 93 -29.90 -6.94 28.68
C VAL A 93 -30.89 -7.03 29.85
N LEU A 94 -30.63 -6.33 30.97
CA LEU A 94 -31.55 -6.23 32.11
C LEU A 94 -32.88 -5.54 31.77
N GLU A 95 -32.90 -4.67 30.76
CA GLU A 95 -34.11 -4.04 30.21
C GLU A 95 -34.77 -4.90 29.12
N GLY A 96 -34.25 -6.09 28.83
CA GLY A 96 -34.82 -7.05 27.87
C GLY A 96 -34.27 -6.95 26.45
N GLY A 97 -33.17 -6.20 26.26
CA GLY A 97 -32.46 -6.15 24.99
C GLY A 97 -31.76 -7.47 24.64
N GLY A 98 -31.63 -7.75 23.35
CA GLY A 98 -30.90 -8.90 22.84
C GLY A 98 -29.47 -8.53 22.41
N VAL A 99 -28.46 -9.32 22.78
CA VAL A 99 -27.06 -9.08 22.36
C VAL A 99 -26.49 -10.29 21.62
N PHE A 100 -25.93 -10.06 20.44
CA PHE A 100 -25.23 -11.07 19.66
C PHE A 100 -23.74 -10.74 19.59
N LEU A 101 -22.89 -11.59 20.15
CA LEU A 101 -21.44 -11.51 20.00
C LEU A 101 -21.00 -12.23 18.74
N PHE A 102 -20.28 -11.51 17.89
CA PHE A 102 -19.74 -11.98 16.61
C PHE A 102 -18.23 -11.64 16.52
N PRO A 103 -17.39 -12.16 17.44
CA PRO A 103 -15.96 -11.87 17.48
C PRO A 103 -15.24 -12.20 16.18
N THR A 104 -14.38 -11.29 15.75
CA THR A 104 -13.28 -11.63 14.84
C THR A 104 -12.09 -12.06 15.68
N GLU A 105 -12.17 -13.26 16.25
CA GLU A 105 -11.16 -13.73 17.19
C GLU A 105 -9.84 -14.01 16.46
N ASN A 106 -8.76 -13.43 16.98
CA ASN A 106 -7.39 -13.59 16.49
C ASN A 106 -6.47 -14.22 17.55
N ASN A 107 -6.92 -14.26 18.82
CA ASN A 107 -6.13 -14.68 19.97
C ASN A 107 -4.75 -13.98 19.98
N ILE A 108 -4.71 -12.65 19.84
CA ILE A 108 -3.49 -11.83 19.97
C ILE A 108 -3.58 -11.01 21.26
N LYS A 109 -2.63 -11.20 22.17
CA LYS A 109 -2.56 -10.59 23.52
C LYS A 109 -3.74 -10.90 24.46
N LYS A 110 -4.99 -10.69 24.04
CA LYS A 110 -6.22 -10.95 24.81
C LYS A 110 -7.38 -11.24 23.85
N GLN A 111 -8.28 -12.14 24.25
CA GLN A 111 -9.51 -12.42 23.49
C GLN A 111 -10.46 -11.23 23.45
N VAL A 112 -11.08 -11.00 22.29
CA VAL A 112 -11.82 -9.77 21.97
C VAL A 112 -12.98 -9.52 22.95
N PHE A 113 -13.72 -10.56 23.33
CA PHE A 113 -14.86 -10.48 24.26
C PHE A 113 -14.64 -11.20 25.58
N TYR A 114 -13.39 -11.33 26.04
CA TYR A 114 -13.08 -12.08 27.26
C TYR A 114 -13.93 -11.62 28.46
N ASP A 115 -14.11 -10.30 28.65
CA ASP A 115 -14.78 -9.79 29.84
C ASP A 115 -16.29 -10.12 29.85
N LEU A 116 -16.96 -10.02 28.69
CA LEU A 116 -18.37 -10.43 28.55
C LEU A 116 -18.53 -11.95 28.58
N THR A 117 -17.75 -12.69 27.80
CA THR A 117 -17.88 -14.16 27.72
C THR A 117 -17.62 -14.83 29.06
N LYS A 118 -16.61 -14.37 29.81
CA LYS A 118 -16.33 -14.84 31.18
C LYS A 118 -17.53 -14.64 32.10
N LYS A 119 -18.15 -13.46 32.08
CA LYS A 119 -19.32 -13.16 32.91
C LYS A 119 -20.56 -13.96 32.49
N TRP A 120 -20.71 -14.24 31.20
CA TRP A 120 -21.82 -15.02 30.67
C TRP A 120 -21.57 -16.52 30.66
N GLY A 121 -20.43 -17.00 31.16
CA GLY A 121 -20.14 -18.43 31.28
C GLY A 121 -19.86 -19.13 29.94
N ALA A 122 -19.30 -18.41 28.97
CA ALA A 122 -18.78 -18.94 27.71
C ALA A 122 -17.26 -18.69 27.63
N LYS A 123 -16.55 -19.45 26.79
CA LYS A 123 -15.14 -19.19 26.47
C LYS A 123 -14.86 -19.49 25.00
N LEU A 124 -13.86 -18.81 24.43
CA LEU A 124 -13.32 -19.09 23.11
C LEU A 124 -12.02 -19.88 23.29
N PRO A 125 -11.94 -21.17 22.93
CA PRO A 125 -10.70 -21.92 23.08
C PRO A 125 -9.64 -21.50 22.05
N VAL A 126 -8.36 -21.49 22.44
CA VAL A 126 -7.21 -21.29 21.53
C VAL A 126 -6.92 -22.61 20.81
N GLU A 127 -7.85 -22.99 19.95
CA GLU A 127 -7.91 -24.27 19.25
C GLU A 127 -8.39 -24.05 17.81
N ILE A 128 -8.08 -25.00 16.94
CA ILE A 128 -8.53 -25.02 15.55
C ILE A 128 -9.40 -26.26 15.30
N ILE A 129 -10.41 -26.13 14.46
CA ILE A 129 -11.27 -27.20 13.98
C ILE A 129 -10.56 -27.91 12.81
N GLU A 130 -10.45 -29.23 12.92
CA GLU A 130 -10.00 -30.12 11.86
C GLU A 130 -11.15 -31.01 11.38
N GLU A 131 -11.54 -30.84 10.12
CA GLU A 131 -12.48 -31.72 9.42
C GLU A 131 -11.71 -32.86 8.75
N THR A 132 -12.04 -34.10 9.09
CA THR A 132 -11.36 -35.29 8.56
C THR A 132 -12.06 -35.86 7.33
N ASP A 133 -13.35 -35.57 7.14
CA ASP A 133 -14.09 -35.97 5.95
C ASP A 133 -13.93 -34.93 4.83
N LYS A 134 -13.14 -35.29 3.81
CA LYS A 134 -12.91 -34.46 2.62
C LYS A 134 -14.20 -34.15 1.84
N ALA A 135 -15.26 -34.96 1.98
CA ALA A 135 -16.54 -34.68 1.34
C ALA A 135 -17.23 -33.43 1.92
N ASN A 136 -16.97 -33.12 3.19
CA ASN A 136 -17.47 -31.91 3.86
C ASN A 136 -16.60 -30.68 3.59
N ILE A 137 -15.44 -30.82 2.95
CA ILE A 137 -14.55 -29.71 2.62
C ILE A 137 -14.74 -29.29 1.16
N VAL A 138 -14.85 -27.99 0.93
CA VAL A 138 -14.89 -27.38 -0.40
C VAL A 138 -14.12 -26.06 -0.36
N VAL A 139 -13.70 -25.57 -1.52
CA VAL A 139 -13.08 -24.25 -1.67
C VAL A 139 -14.12 -23.28 -2.23
N MET A 140 -14.14 -22.05 -1.74
CA MET A 140 -15.01 -21.00 -2.26
C MET A 140 -14.84 -20.79 -3.77
N SER A 141 -15.94 -20.58 -4.50
CA SER A 141 -15.89 -20.55 -5.97
C SER A 141 -15.13 -19.35 -6.54
N ASN A 142 -15.17 -18.21 -5.84
CA ASN A 142 -14.65 -16.93 -6.33
C ASN A 142 -13.43 -16.43 -5.54
N ALA A 143 -12.77 -17.29 -4.76
CA ALA A 143 -11.54 -16.95 -4.06
C ALA A 143 -10.30 -17.24 -4.92
N SER A 144 -9.47 -16.21 -5.19
CA SER A 144 -8.23 -16.32 -5.96
C SER A 144 -7.24 -17.37 -5.43
N TYR A 145 -7.26 -17.65 -4.12
CA TYR A 145 -6.53 -18.75 -3.51
C TYR A 145 -7.45 -19.65 -2.66
N PRO A 146 -7.08 -20.92 -2.45
CA PRO A 146 -7.95 -21.89 -1.80
C PRO A 146 -8.37 -21.47 -0.38
N THR A 147 -9.62 -21.02 -0.24
CA THR A 147 -10.24 -20.71 1.05
C THR A 147 -11.23 -21.83 1.39
N PRO A 148 -10.86 -22.78 2.28
CA PRO A 148 -11.71 -23.92 2.60
C PRO A 148 -12.91 -23.55 3.46
N LEU A 149 -14.08 -24.07 3.07
CA LEU A 149 -15.30 -24.14 3.86
C LEU A 149 -15.57 -25.60 4.26
N SER A 150 -16.14 -25.79 5.44
CA SER A 150 -16.65 -27.05 5.95
C SER A 150 -18.18 -27.00 6.04
N TYR A 151 -18.85 -28.12 5.78
CA TYR A 151 -20.30 -28.26 5.93
C TYR A 151 -20.66 -29.02 7.20
N THR A 152 -21.76 -28.62 7.83
CA THR A 152 -22.39 -29.37 8.91
C THR A 152 -23.91 -29.34 8.78
N ASP A 153 -24.53 -30.49 8.98
CA ASP A 153 -25.96 -30.68 9.21
C ASP A 153 -26.28 -30.92 10.70
N ASN A 154 -25.26 -30.82 11.57
CA ASN A 154 -25.39 -30.95 13.02
C ASN A 154 -25.97 -29.66 13.62
N ILE A 155 -27.27 -29.48 13.40
CA ILE A 155 -28.08 -28.34 13.85
C ILE A 155 -29.04 -28.83 14.95
N PRO A 156 -28.68 -28.73 16.23
CA PRO A 156 -29.57 -29.10 17.33
C PRO A 156 -30.86 -28.27 17.31
N VAL A 157 -31.99 -28.92 17.62
CA VAL A 157 -33.28 -28.24 17.75
C VAL A 157 -33.21 -27.15 18.82
N SER A 158 -33.58 -25.94 18.42
CA SER A 158 -33.58 -24.75 19.26
C SER A 158 -34.63 -23.75 18.75
N PRO A 159 -34.96 -22.70 19.52
CA PRO A 159 -35.86 -21.63 19.07
C PRO A 159 -35.42 -20.90 17.80
N VAL A 160 -34.15 -21.04 17.38
CA VAL A 160 -33.60 -20.33 16.21
C VAL A 160 -33.25 -21.25 15.04
N SER A 161 -33.31 -22.57 15.23
CA SER A 161 -32.95 -23.55 14.20
C SER A 161 -34.09 -23.93 13.25
N ASP A 162 -35.25 -23.28 13.36
CA ASP A 162 -36.40 -23.60 12.52
C ASP A 162 -36.09 -23.31 11.03
N GLY A 163 -36.32 -24.30 10.18
CA GLY A 163 -35.98 -24.24 8.76
C GLY A 163 -34.47 -24.23 8.45
N VAL A 164 -33.60 -24.57 9.42
CA VAL A 164 -32.14 -24.65 9.23
C VAL A 164 -31.73 -26.12 9.17
N SER A 165 -31.35 -26.60 8.00
CA SER A 165 -30.98 -27.99 7.73
C SER A 165 -29.47 -28.24 7.74
N GLY A 166 -28.67 -27.23 7.38
CA GLY A 166 -27.23 -27.28 7.47
C GLY A 166 -26.58 -25.98 7.03
N VAL A 167 -25.30 -25.80 7.37
CA VAL A 167 -24.57 -24.56 7.13
C VAL A 167 -23.15 -24.83 6.64
N TRP A 168 -22.65 -23.94 5.79
CA TRP A 168 -21.24 -23.86 5.40
C TRP A 168 -20.52 -22.83 6.26
N TYR A 169 -19.29 -23.13 6.72
CA TYR A 169 -18.49 -22.21 7.53
C TYR A 169 -16.98 -22.30 7.18
N PRO A 170 -16.24 -21.18 7.25
CA PRO A 170 -14.82 -21.16 6.87
C PRO A 170 -13.91 -21.81 7.92
N ILE A 171 -12.89 -22.54 7.48
CA ILE A 171 -11.94 -23.25 8.35
C ILE A 171 -10.47 -22.88 8.08
N SER A 172 -10.19 -21.74 7.45
CA SER A 172 -8.82 -21.24 7.27
C SER A 172 -8.21 -20.82 8.62
N LYS A 173 -6.95 -21.21 8.86
CA LYS A 173 -6.17 -20.76 10.02
C LYS A 173 -5.75 -19.31 9.83
N SER A 174 -5.79 -18.51 10.90
CA SER A 174 -5.29 -17.14 10.89
C SER A 174 -4.86 -16.70 12.28
N TYR A 175 -3.67 -16.10 12.39
CA TYR A 175 -3.03 -15.78 13.67
C TYR A 175 -3.00 -17.00 14.62
N ASN A 176 -3.39 -16.83 15.88
CA ASN A 176 -3.54 -17.90 16.87
C ASN A 176 -4.97 -18.49 16.89
N ALA A 177 -5.70 -18.38 15.78
CA ALA A 177 -7.12 -18.72 15.67
C ALA A 177 -7.47 -19.32 14.28
N GLN A 178 -8.76 -19.35 13.98
CA GLN A 178 -9.33 -19.84 12.72
C GLN A 178 -10.54 -18.98 12.36
N HIS A 179 -10.86 -18.86 11.07
CA HIS A 179 -11.97 -18.02 10.60
C HIS A 179 -13.33 -18.47 11.12
N THR A 180 -13.47 -19.75 11.50
CA THR A 180 -14.48 -20.22 12.45
C THR A 180 -13.72 -20.98 13.51
N GLY A 181 -13.87 -20.59 14.78
CA GLY A 181 -13.26 -21.31 15.90
C GLY A 181 -14.32 -22.06 16.72
N PRO A 182 -13.88 -22.96 17.62
CA PRO A 182 -14.80 -23.62 18.53
C PRO A 182 -15.29 -22.67 19.63
N LEU A 183 -16.35 -23.07 20.32
CA LEU A 183 -16.86 -22.45 21.53
C LEU A 183 -16.82 -23.44 22.69
N PHE A 184 -16.57 -22.93 23.89
CA PHE A 184 -16.98 -23.60 25.11
C PHE A 184 -18.28 -22.96 25.60
N ALA A 185 -19.38 -23.69 25.45
CA ALA A 185 -20.70 -23.31 25.93
C ALA A 185 -20.92 -23.94 27.32
N GLY A 186 -21.03 -23.11 28.37
CA GLY A 186 -21.40 -23.59 29.71
C GLY A 186 -22.81 -24.21 29.73
N LYS A 187 -23.21 -24.85 30.84
CA LYS A 187 -24.48 -25.59 30.95
C LYS A 187 -25.74 -24.75 30.66
N GLU A 188 -25.66 -23.45 30.90
CA GLU A 188 -26.75 -22.48 30.68
C GLU A 188 -26.86 -22.04 29.22
N TRP A 189 -25.91 -22.41 28.36
CA TRP A 189 -25.93 -22.13 26.93
C TRP A 189 -26.47 -23.33 26.16
N GLN A 190 -27.33 -23.06 25.18
CA GLN A 190 -27.83 -24.04 24.22
C GLN A 190 -27.04 -23.92 22.92
N PRO A 191 -26.25 -24.94 22.52
CA PRO A 191 -25.68 -25.00 21.18
C PRO A 191 -26.77 -25.03 20.11
N VAL A 192 -26.60 -24.22 19.06
CA VAL A 192 -27.54 -24.16 17.93
C VAL A 192 -26.90 -24.61 16.61
N ALA A 193 -25.58 -24.58 16.53
CA ALA A 193 -24.82 -25.23 15.47
C ALA A 193 -23.54 -25.84 16.05
N ARG A 194 -23.27 -27.09 15.63
CA ARG A 194 -22.04 -27.80 15.96
C ARG A 194 -21.33 -28.19 14.67
N THR A 195 -20.02 -28.38 14.74
CA THR A 195 -19.29 -28.92 13.60
C THR A 195 -19.72 -30.38 13.34
N SER A 196 -19.34 -30.90 12.17
CA SER A 196 -19.74 -32.24 11.73
C SER A 196 -19.31 -33.34 12.72
N SER A 197 -19.92 -34.53 12.63
CA SER A 197 -19.54 -35.70 13.44
C SER A 197 -18.10 -36.19 13.19
N THR A 198 -17.50 -35.78 12.06
CA THR A 198 -16.14 -36.13 11.64
C THR A 198 -15.12 -35.04 11.97
N SER A 199 -15.57 -33.91 12.51
CA SER A 199 -14.71 -32.82 12.96
C SER A 199 -14.30 -32.98 14.42
N HIS A 200 -13.10 -32.49 14.75
CA HIS A 200 -12.62 -32.34 16.11
C HIS A 200 -11.76 -31.07 16.24
N THR A 201 -11.43 -30.66 17.45
CA THR A 201 -10.48 -29.57 17.67
C THR A 201 -9.10 -30.08 18.06
N VAL A 202 -8.08 -29.31 17.72
CA VAL A 202 -6.72 -29.49 18.24
C VAL A 202 -6.21 -28.16 18.82
N PRO A 203 -5.44 -28.18 19.93
CA PRO A 203 -4.77 -26.99 20.46
C PRO A 203 -3.89 -26.31 19.42
N TYR A 204 -3.90 -24.97 19.40
CA TYR A 204 -2.92 -24.24 18.61
C TYR A 204 -1.53 -24.30 19.28
N ASP A 205 -0.48 -24.48 18.49
CA ASP A 205 0.90 -24.51 18.97
C ASP A 205 1.45 -23.09 19.11
N LEU A 206 1.30 -22.50 20.30
CA LEU A 206 1.76 -21.13 20.58
C LEU A 206 3.27 -20.94 20.45
N ALA A 207 4.08 -22.02 20.53
CA ALA A 207 5.51 -21.93 20.31
C ALA A 207 5.87 -21.56 18.86
N LYS A 208 4.92 -21.73 17.92
CA LYS A 208 5.06 -21.32 16.51
C LYS A 208 4.41 -19.96 16.22
N SER A 209 3.87 -19.29 17.25
CA SER A 209 3.22 -18.00 17.09
C SER A 209 4.23 -16.84 17.01
N GLY A 210 3.88 -15.82 16.23
CA GLY A 210 4.54 -14.51 16.31
C GLY A 210 4.17 -13.69 17.55
N ASP A 211 3.10 -14.09 18.25
CA ASP A 211 2.57 -13.46 19.46
C ASP A 211 2.23 -14.56 20.49
N PRO A 212 3.25 -15.20 21.10
CA PRO A 212 3.05 -16.34 22.01
C PRO A 212 2.44 -15.94 23.36
N ASP A 213 2.59 -14.68 23.78
CA ASP A 213 2.13 -14.18 25.07
C ASP A 213 0.65 -13.79 25.01
N LEU A 214 -0.21 -14.68 25.52
CA LEU A 214 -1.65 -14.47 25.63
C LEU A 214 -2.09 -14.34 27.08
N LEU A 215 -2.98 -13.39 27.33
CA LEU A 215 -3.64 -13.18 28.61
C LEU A 215 -4.75 -14.22 28.79
N ASP A 216 -4.65 -15.01 29.85
CA ASP A 216 -5.63 -16.03 30.26
C ASP A 216 -6.09 -17.00 29.13
N PRO A 217 -5.19 -17.62 28.35
CA PRO A 217 -5.59 -18.49 27.26
C PRO A 217 -6.35 -19.71 27.78
N PHE A 218 -7.48 -20.02 27.15
CA PHE A 218 -8.24 -21.24 27.44
C PHE A 218 -7.93 -22.30 26.37
N ILE A 219 -7.34 -23.43 26.76
CA ILE A 219 -6.97 -24.52 25.86
C ILE A 219 -7.46 -25.85 26.45
N ARG A 220 -8.14 -26.67 25.67
CA ARG A 220 -8.49 -28.04 26.04
C ARG A 220 -7.42 -28.97 25.51
N LYS A 221 -6.69 -29.60 26.43
CA LYS A 221 -5.54 -30.45 26.11
C LYS A 221 -5.85 -31.55 25.09
N ASP A 222 -7.03 -32.16 25.18
CA ASP A 222 -7.43 -33.29 24.34
C ASP A 222 -8.36 -32.86 23.18
N GLY A 223 -8.58 -31.56 23.01
CA GLY A 223 -9.58 -31.02 22.08
C GLY A 223 -11.03 -31.40 22.45
N GLU A 224 -11.94 -31.20 21.51
CA GLU A 224 -13.35 -31.61 21.59
C GLU A 224 -13.80 -32.21 20.25
N LYS A 225 -14.60 -33.28 20.28
CA LYS A 225 -15.27 -33.83 19.09
C LYS A 225 -16.54 -33.03 18.79
N SER A 226 -16.75 -32.70 17.52
CA SER A 226 -17.91 -31.93 17.06
C SER A 226 -18.25 -30.73 17.96
N PRO A 227 -17.27 -29.84 18.26
CA PRO A 227 -17.49 -28.69 19.12
C PRO A 227 -18.67 -27.82 18.66
N PRO A 228 -19.36 -27.12 19.58
CA PRO A 228 -20.24 -26.04 19.18
C PRO A 228 -19.41 -24.88 18.63
N PHE A 229 -19.94 -24.14 17.66
CA PHE A 229 -19.36 -22.87 17.21
C PHE A 229 -20.39 -21.73 17.24
N PHE A 230 -21.66 -22.04 17.50
CA PHE A 230 -22.75 -21.09 17.72
C PHE A 230 -23.65 -21.59 18.88
N ALA A 231 -23.88 -20.74 19.87
CA ALA A 231 -24.82 -20.99 20.97
C ALA A 231 -25.68 -19.77 21.32
N ILE A 232 -26.82 -20.03 21.97
CA ILE A 232 -27.75 -19.01 22.50
C ILE A 232 -28.05 -19.25 23.98
N ARG A 233 -28.54 -18.23 24.69
CA ARG A 233 -28.90 -18.30 26.11
C ARG A 233 -29.91 -17.21 26.51
N ASP A 234 -30.94 -17.57 27.26
CA ASP A 234 -31.72 -16.59 28.02
C ASP A 234 -30.86 -16.04 29.17
N TYR A 235 -30.78 -14.72 29.32
CA TYR A 235 -29.90 -14.07 30.29
C TYR A 235 -30.60 -12.87 30.92
N GLU A 236 -30.81 -12.91 32.23
CA GLU A 236 -31.62 -11.92 32.95
C GLU A 236 -33.02 -11.75 32.33
N LYS A 237 -33.42 -10.52 31.97
CA LYS A 237 -34.71 -10.26 31.28
C LYS A 237 -34.59 -10.28 29.75
N GLY A 238 -33.37 -10.39 29.23
CA GLY A 238 -33.06 -10.35 27.81
C GLY A 238 -32.47 -11.67 27.33
N ARG A 239 -31.74 -11.60 26.22
CA ARG A 239 -31.18 -12.78 25.55
C ARG A 239 -29.81 -12.50 24.98
N VAL A 240 -28.95 -13.52 24.98
CA VAL A 240 -27.62 -13.43 24.39
C VAL A 240 -27.35 -14.57 23.42
N ALA A 241 -26.57 -14.26 22.38
CA ALA A 241 -26.10 -15.20 21.38
C ALA A 241 -24.58 -15.02 21.18
N LEU A 242 -23.88 -16.09 20.82
CA LEU A 242 -22.45 -16.07 20.58
C LEU A 242 -22.10 -17.00 19.42
N ILE A 243 -21.36 -16.47 18.44
CA ILE A 243 -20.74 -17.25 17.37
C ILE A 243 -19.25 -16.93 17.26
N ASN A 244 -18.41 -17.95 17.09
CA ASN A 244 -16.99 -17.75 16.79
C ASN A 244 -16.73 -17.92 15.30
N GLN A 245 -17.11 -16.91 14.51
CA GLN A 245 -16.89 -16.85 13.07
C GLN A 245 -16.47 -15.42 12.69
N TRP A 246 -15.61 -15.31 11.68
CA TRP A 246 -15.28 -14.04 11.05
C TRP A 246 -16.45 -13.51 10.21
N ARG A 247 -16.88 -12.30 10.53
CA ARG A 247 -18.06 -11.63 9.95
C ARG A 247 -18.01 -11.44 8.43
N GLN A 248 -16.82 -11.38 7.81
CA GLN A 248 -16.65 -11.11 6.38
C GLN A 248 -17.40 -12.15 5.52
N TYR A 249 -17.48 -13.39 6.01
CA TYR A 249 -18.16 -14.48 5.32
C TYR A 249 -19.70 -14.36 5.32
N SER A 250 -20.26 -13.47 6.13
CA SER A 250 -21.71 -13.33 6.33
C SER A 250 -22.12 -11.87 6.32
N VAL A 251 -22.27 -11.24 7.49
CA VAL A 251 -22.84 -9.90 7.62
C VAL A 251 -21.92 -8.77 7.11
N GLY A 252 -20.63 -9.05 6.97
CA GLY A 252 -19.60 -8.08 6.59
C GLY A 252 -19.38 -7.94 5.08
N SER A 253 -19.35 -9.06 4.36
CA SER A 253 -19.14 -9.10 2.89
C SER A 253 -19.84 -10.29 2.21
N GLY A 254 -20.69 -11.05 2.91
CA GLY A 254 -21.18 -12.36 2.47
C GLY A 254 -21.97 -12.35 1.16
N THR A 255 -22.52 -11.20 0.77
CA THR A 255 -23.26 -11.04 -0.50
C THR A 255 -22.38 -10.69 -1.70
N ARG A 256 -21.11 -10.33 -1.44
CA ARG A 256 -20.18 -9.78 -2.45
C ARG A 256 -19.53 -10.89 -3.26
N PHE A 257 -18.94 -10.52 -4.39
CA PHE A 257 -18.46 -11.46 -5.42
C PHE A 257 -17.60 -12.60 -4.87
N ILE A 258 -16.62 -12.33 -3.99
CA ILE A 258 -15.75 -13.38 -3.42
C ILE A 258 -16.57 -14.40 -2.62
N PHE A 259 -17.53 -13.93 -1.81
CA PHE A 259 -18.28 -14.76 -0.86
C PHE A 259 -19.54 -15.39 -1.47
N ASN A 260 -20.13 -14.72 -2.46
CA ASN A 260 -21.14 -15.23 -3.37
C ASN A 260 -22.32 -15.94 -2.67
N TYR A 261 -22.74 -15.45 -1.50
CA TYR A 261 -23.75 -16.06 -0.65
C TYR A 261 -23.47 -17.51 -0.25
N GLU A 262 -22.25 -18.04 -0.42
CA GLU A 262 -21.92 -19.45 -0.23
C GLU A 262 -22.08 -19.88 1.22
N VAL A 263 -21.68 -19.01 2.15
CA VAL A 263 -21.92 -19.20 3.58
C VAL A 263 -23.35 -18.81 3.97
N LEU A 264 -24.00 -17.88 3.26
CA LEU A 264 -25.32 -17.35 3.65
C LEU A 264 -26.51 -18.21 3.21
N SER A 265 -26.69 -18.41 1.90
CA SER A 265 -27.91 -19.01 1.32
C SER A 265 -27.62 -19.94 0.14
N LYS A 266 -26.64 -19.61 -0.71
CA LYS A 266 -26.33 -20.36 -1.94
C LYS A 266 -25.76 -21.75 -1.64
N GLY A 267 -24.82 -21.84 -0.70
CA GLY A 267 -24.08 -23.07 -0.45
C GLY A 267 -23.21 -23.54 -1.62
N LEU A 268 -22.71 -24.77 -1.52
CA LEU A 268 -21.75 -25.38 -2.45
C LEU A 268 -22.01 -26.88 -2.64
N LYS A 269 -21.52 -27.43 -3.76
CA LYS A 269 -21.68 -28.87 -4.12
C LYS A 269 -23.13 -29.38 -4.03
N GLY A 270 -24.10 -28.53 -4.41
CA GLY A 270 -25.53 -28.86 -4.36
C GLY A 270 -26.12 -28.91 -2.95
N LYS A 271 -25.38 -28.54 -1.90
CA LYS A 271 -25.88 -28.37 -0.54
C LYS A 271 -26.05 -26.88 -0.25
N PRO A 272 -27.27 -26.38 0.01
CA PRO A 272 -27.48 -24.99 0.41
C PRO A 272 -26.81 -24.71 1.76
N SER A 273 -26.64 -23.43 2.08
CA SER A 273 -26.31 -22.99 3.43
C SER A 273 -27.53 -22.30 4.01
N ASP A 274 -28.00 -22.69 5.19
CA ASP A 274 -29.11 -22.03 5.87
C ASP A 274 -28.63 -21.01 6.91
N PHE A 275 -27.38 -20.56 6.83
CA PHE A 275 -26.79 -19.70 7.84
C PHE A 275 -27.44 -18.31 7.89
N GLY A 276 -27.79 -17.73 6.73
CA GLY A 276 -28.54 -16.48 6.67
C GLY A 276 -29.89 -16.59 7.39
N LYS A 277 -30.59 -17.73 7.19
CA LYS A 277 -31.83 -18.03 7.88
C LYS A 277 -31.64 -18.18 9.40
N LEU A 278 -30.57 -18.86 9.81
CA LEU A 278 -30.20 -18.99 11.22
C LEU A 278 -29.93 -17.61 11.87
N LEU A 279 -29.26 -16.69 11.17
CA LEU A 279 -29.03 -15.32 11.64
C LEU A 279 -30.36 -14.56 11.80
N GLU A 280 -31.23 -14.59 10.78
CA GLU A 280 -32.56 -13.96 10.84
C GLU A 280 -33.41 -14.47 12.01
N ASN A 281 -33.49 -15.80 12.17
CA ASN A 281 -34.20 -16.43 13.28
C ASN A 281 -33.63 -15.99 14.63
N THR A 282 -32.30 -15.90 14.72
CA THR A 282 -31.60 -15.43 15.92
C THR A 282 -31.94 -13.98 16.23
N TYR A 283 -31.96 -13.07 15.25
CA TYR A 283 -32.35 -11.69 15.48
C TYR A 283 -33.78 -11.56 15.98
N ARG A 284 -34.74 -12.32 15.41
CA ARG A 284 -36.13 -12.31 15.87
C ARG A 284 -36.24 -12.83 17.31
N TRP A 285 -35.53 -13.91 17.62
CA TRP A 285 -35.50 -14.48 18.96
C TRP A 285 -34.87 -13.51 19.98
N LEU A 286 -33.77 -12.85 19.63
CA LEU A 286 -33.10 -11.85 20.48
C LEU A 286 -34.00 -10.63 20.74
N ALA A 287 -34.76 -10.18 19.75
CA ALA A 287 -35.62 -9.00 19.86
C ALA A 287 -36.91 -9.23 20.67
N GLN A 288 -37.36 -10.48 20.78
CA GLN A 288 -38.67 -10.81 21.34
C GLN A 288 -38.94 -10.22 22.74
N PRO A 289 -38.01 -10.29 23.73
CA PRO A 289 -38.30 -9.77 25.08
C PRO A 289 -38.54 -8.25 25.09
N SER A 290 -37.73 -7.48 24.36
CA SER A 290 -37.86 -6.02 24.27
C SER A 290 -39.07 -5.58 23.44
N LEU A 291 -39.45 -6.34 22.41
CA LEU A 291 -40.70 -6.09 21.67
C LEU A 291 -41.95 -6.26 22.55
N GLN A 292 -41.89 -7.15 23.54
CA GLN A 292 -42.99 -7.41 24.48
C GLN A 292 -43.06 -6.36 25.61
N ASN A 293 -41.92 -5.92 26.15
CA ASN A 293 -41.87 -5.04 27.32
C ASN A 293 -41.70 -3.55 26.99
N ALA A 294 -41.29 -3.22 25.76
CA ALA A 294 -41.05 -1.88 25.23
C ALA A 294 -40.09 -0.99 26.06
N ALA A 295 -39.19 -1.58 26.87
CA ALA A 295 -38.20 -0.83 27.65
C ALA A 295 -37.03 -0.33 26.79
N VAL A 296 -36.63 -1.12 25.78
CA VAL A 296 -35.67 -0.75 24.73
C VAL A 296 -36.23 -1.07 23.34
N GLY A 297 -35.75 -0.40 22.30
CA GLY A 297 -36.22 -0.53 20.91
C GLY A 297 -36.97 0.70 20.38
N GLY A 298 -37.52 0.56 19.16
CA GLY A 298 -38.32 1.61 18.52
C GLY A 298 -37.58 2.46 17.49
N TYR A 299 -36.34 2.11 17.13
CA TYR A 299 -35.63 2.72 16.02
C TYR A 299 -36.27 2.36 14.67
N GLU A 300 -36.30 3.33 13.75
CA GLU A 300 -36.69 3.17 12.35
C GLU A 300 -35.50 3.51 11.44
N THR A 301 -35.25 2.70 10.41
CA THR A 301 -34.14 2.89 9.47
C THR A 301 -34.24 4.25 8.79
N GLY A 302 -33.24 5.09 9.03
CA GLY A 302 -33.10 6.38 8.36
C GLY A 302 -32.97 6.22 6.84
N LYS A 303 -33.51 7.19 6.09
CA LYS A 303 -33.48 7.18 4.61
C LYS A 303 -32.09 7.03 4.02
N ASP A 304 -31.08 7.61 4.67
CA ASP A 304 -29.70 7.59 4.18
C ASP A 304 -28.86 6.45 4.77
N THR A 305 -29.38 5.70 5.76
CA THR A 305 -28.63 4.62 6.43
C THR A 305 -28.18 3.56 5.43
N LEU A 306 -29.03 3.23 4.45
CA LEU A 306 -28.74 2.22 3.42
C LEU A 306 -28.11 2.80 2.14
N THR A 307 -27.85 4.11 2.12
CA THR A 307 -27.11 4.78 1.05
C THR A 307 -25.61 4.74 1.39
N PRO A 308 -24.74 4.28 0.48
CA PRO A 308 -23.29 4.30 0.67
C PRO A 308 -22.79 5.68 1.11
N PRO A 309 -21.99 5.80 2.20
CA PRO A 309 -21.51 7.07 2.76
C PRO A 309 -20.91 8.01 1.73
N ASN A 310 -20.09 7.50 0.83
CA ASN A 310 -19.40 8.32 -0.16
C ASN A 310 -20.31 8.80 -1.30
N GLN A 311 -21.45 8.13 -1.50
CA GLN A 311 -22.47 8.53 -2.48
C GLN A 311 -23.45 9.58 -1.92
N ARG A 312 -23.35 9.93 -0.63
CA ARG A 312 -24.21 10.95 -0.01
C ARG A 312 -23.74 12.36 -0.40
N GLU A 313 -24.68 13.30 -0.45
CA GLU A 313 -24.46 14.71 -0.83
C GLU A 313 -23.32 15.38 -0.03
N ASN A 314 -23.20 15.07 1.26
CA ASN A 314 -22.17 15.65 2.12
C ASN A 314 -20.75 15.23 1.73
N ALA A 315 -20.54 13.97 1.35
CA ALA A 315 -19.21 13.50 0.92
C ALA A 315 -18.76 14.23 -0.35
N ARG A 316 -19.68 14.53 -1.27
CA ARG A 316 -19.38 15.34 -2.46
C ARG A 316 -18.97 16.76 -2.09
N LYS A 317 -19.71 17.41 -1.18
CA LYS A 317 -19.36 18.76 -0.70
C LYS A 317 -18.00 18.78 -0.03
N ASP A 318 -17.68 17.76 0.77
CA ASP A 318 -16.37 17.68 1.41
C ASP A 318 -15.25 17.70 0.37
N PHE A 319 -15.39 17.00 -0.78
CA PHE A 319 -14.39 17.00 -1.86
C PHE A 319 -14.44 18.19 -2.82
N GLU A 320 -15.58 18.88 -2.95
CA GLU A 320 -15.68 20.16 -3.67
C GLU A 320 -15.00 21.30 -2.89
N TYR A 321 -15.04 21.25 -1.56
CA TYR A 321 -14.49 22.27 -0.65
C TYR A 321 -13.14 21.92 -0.02
N THR A 322 -12.61 20.68 -0.14
CA THR A 322 -11.31 20.29 0.46
C THR A 322 -10.08 20.80 -0.29
N PHE A 323 -10.24 21.84 -1.13
CA PHE A 323 -9.11 22.67 -1.46
C PHE A 323 -8.78 23.54 -0.23
N TRP A 324 -7.64 23.26 0.41
CA TRP A 324 -6.96 24.02 1.49
C TRP A 324 -7.44 23.84 2.94
N TYR A 325 -8.73 23.67 3.24
CA TYR A 325 -9.18 23.81 4.65
C TYR A 325 -8.79 22.63 5.56
N TRP A 326 -8.93 21.39 5.07
CA TRP A 326 -8.58 20.19 5.86
C TRP A 326 -7.07 19.97 6.00
N GLU A 327 -6.27 20.35 4.99
CA GLU A 327 -4.81 20.34 5.13
C GLU A 327 -4.33 21.41 6.10
N TYR A 328 -5.02 22.55 6.26
CA TYR A 328 -4.58 23.56 7.23
C TYR A 328 -4.69 23.06 8.67
N GLU A 329 -5.79 22.38 9.02
CA GLU A 329 -5.93 21.77 10.34
C GLU A 329 -5.07 20.51 10.46
N VAL A 330 -5.12 19.54 9.54
CA VAL A 330 -4.32 18.29 9.66
C VAL A 330 -2.80 18.52 9.51
N ALA A 331 -2.35 19.45 8.66
CA ALA A 331 -0.92 19.78 8.57
C ALA A 331 -0.40 20.42 9.86
N GLN A 332 -1.24 21.14 10.63
CA GLN A 332 -0.84 21.63 11.96
C GLN A 332 -0.73 20.53 13.02
N TRP A 333 -1.35 19.37 12.82
CA TRP A 333 -1.23 18.24 13.76
C TRP A 333 0.07 17.46 13.55
N HIS A 334 0.64 17.51 12.35
CA HIS A 334 1.87 16.79 11.98
C HIS A 334 3.06 17.70 11.68
N ARG A 335 2.92 19.04 11.77
CA ARG A 335 4.00 19.98 11.46
C ARG A 335 4.07 21.15 12.44
N PRO A 336 5.28 21.60 12.74
CA PRO A 336 5.49 22.92 13.30
C PRO A 336 5.08 24.02 12.31
N PRO A 337 4.62 25.19 12.79
CA PRO A 337 4.40 26.37 11.96
C PRO A 337 5.65 26.75 11.15
N LYS A 338 5.48 27.47 10.04
CA LYS A 338 6.56 28.00 9.17
C LYS A 338 7.73 28.64 9.95
N HIS A 339 7.44 29.37 11.01
CA HIS A 339 8.43 30.06 11.84
C HIS A 339 8.76 29.33 13.15
N ALA A 340 8.44 28.04 13.22
CA ALA A 340 8.81 27.25 14.37
C ALA A 340 10.34 27.14 14.47
N PRO A 341 10.88 27.14 15.70
CA PRO A 341 12.32 27.03 15.91
C PRO A 341 12.92 25.78 15.28
N LEU A 342 14.14 25.95 14.75
CA LEU A 342 15.04 24.86 14.43
C LEU A 342 15.91 24.56 15.66
N PHE A 343 15.83 23.33 16.15
CA PHE A 343 16.64 22.87 17.28
C PHE A 343 17.85 22.12 16.74
N LYS A 344 19.03 22.49 17.21
CA LYS A 344 20.32 21.88 16.87
C LYS A 344 20.65 20.79 17.89
N GLY A 345 20.92 19.58 17.44
CA GLY A 345 21.26 18.49 18.34
C GLY A 345 22.32 17.53 17.84
N LEU A 346 22.83 16.76 18.80
CA LEU A 346 23.81 15.70 18.57
C LEU A 346 23.15 14.34 18.83
N ILE A 347 23.29 13.43 17.86
CA ILE A 347 22.81 12.05 17.98
C ILE A 347 24.02 11.12 18.04
N GLY A 348 24.19 10.37 19.14
CA GLY A 348 25.30 9.43 19.30
C GLY A 348 26.15 9.59 20.56
N ALA A 349 25.69 10.35 21.56
CA ALA A 349 26.39 10.44 22.84
C ALA A 349 26.34 9.10 23.61
N LYS A 350 27.40 8.77 24.35
CA LYS A 350 27.44 7.56 25.20
C LYS A 350 27.81 7.93 26.62
N THR A 351 27.08 7.45 27.60
CA THR A 351 27.34 7.74 29.01
C THR A 351 28.10 6.61 29.69
N ARG A 352 28.33 6.75 31.00
CA ARG A 352 28.80 5.67 31.89
C ARG A 352 27.90 4.42 31.92
N TYR A 353 26.69 4.48 31.36
CA TYR A 353 25.80 3.31 31.28
C TYR A 353 26.29 2.26 30.26
N SER A 354 27.16 2.64 29.31
CA SER A 354 27.86 1.70 28.41
C SER A 354 29.37 1.99 28.29
N SER A 355 29.85 2.48 27.14
CA SER A 355 31.27 2.68 26.83
C SER A 355 31.75 4.13 26.98
N GLY A 356 30.86 5.05 27.32
CA GLY A 356 31.19 6.45 27.53
C GLY A 356 31.72 6.76 28.92
N SER A 357 32.07 8.02 29.12
CA SER A 357 32.47 8.57 30.41
C SER A 357 31.57 9.74 30.76
N GLY A 358 31.27 9.95 32.05
CA GLY A 358 30.35 10.99 32.50
C GLY A 358 28.91 10.52 32.71
N SER A 359 28.18 11.31 33.48
CA SER A 359 26.75 11.17 33.77
C SER A 359 25.89 11.88 32.72
N VAL A 360 24.58 11.58 32.68
CA VAL A 360 23.62 12.33 31.86
C VAL A 360 23.68 13.83 32.18
N LYS A 361 23.88 14.19 33.46
CA LYS A 361 24.06 15.57 33.90
C LYS A 361 25.31 16.22 33.30
N ASP A 362 26.45 15.54 33.26
CA ASP A 362 27.67 16.10 32.68
C ASP A 362 27.52 16.38 31.18
N TYR A 363 26.85 15.47 30.46
CA TYR A 363 26.51 15.65 29.06
C TYR A 363 25.54 16.81 28.82
N ARG A 364 24.51 16.93 29.66
CA ARG A 364 23.57 18.05 29.65
C ARG A 364 24.30 19.38 29.82
N ASP A 365 25.17 19.48 30.81
CA ASP A 365 25.87 20.73 31.11
C ASP A 365 26.82 21.10 29.95
N ALA A 366 27.54 20.12 29.38
CA ALA A 366 28.36 20.32 28.19
C ALA A 366 27.54 20.69 26.94
N ALA A 367 26.34 20.14 26.78
CA ALA A 367 25.44 20.45 25.68
C ALA A 367 24.95 21.91 25.75
N ILE A 368 24.56 22.38 26.94
CA ILE A 368 24.18 23.78 27.16
C ILE A 368 25.36 24.71 26.85
N GLU A 369 26.56 24.37 27.33
CA GLU A 369 27.77 25.15 27.06
C GLU A 369 28.11 25.22 25.56
N ALA A 370 27.95 24.11 24.85
CA ALA A 370 28.15 24.02 23.40
C ALA A 370 26.99 24.59 22.56
N GLY A 371 25.92 25.06 23.22
CA GLY A 371 24.72 25.60 22.59
C GLY A 371 23.94 24.58 21.78
N LEU A 372 23.86 23.33 22.23
CA LEU A 372 22.94 22.31 21.72
C LEU A 372 21.58 22.42 22.41
N ASP A 373 20.53 22.21 21.64
CA ASP A 373 19.15 22.17 22.09
C ASP A 373 18.71 20.77 22.49
N TYR A 374 19.36 19.73 21.96
CA TYR A 374 19.10 18.35 22.36
C TYR A 374 20.29 17.41 22.18
N VAL A 375 20.28 16.31 22.95
CA VAL A 375 21.23 15.21 22.85
C VAL A 375 20.48 13.88 22.84
N VAL A 376 20.81 13.02 21.88
CA VAL A 376 20.34 11.63 21.85
C VAL A 376 21.48 10.71 22.26
N PHE A 377 21.26 9.94 23.32
CA PHE A 377 22.18 8.91 23.78
C PHE A 377 21.99 7.63 22.98
N LEU A 378 23.08 7.05 22.47
CA LEU A 378 23.10 5.76 21.78
C LEU A 378 24.08 4.82 22.50
N GLU A 379 23.66 4.35 23.67
CA GLU A 379 24.44 3.40 24.47
C GLU A 379 24.76 2.13 23.66
N ASP A 380 25.93 1.52 23.91
CA ASP A 380 26.25 0.22 23.32
C ASP A 380 25.37 -0.86 23.97
N PHE A 381 24.47 -1.47 23.19
CA PHE A 381 23.50 -2.45 23.70
C PHE A 381 24.18 -3.61 24.44
N GLU A 382 25.31 -4.11 23.94
CA GLU A 382 26.12 -5.17 24.59
C GLU A 382 26.53 -4.87 26.04
N LYS A 383 26.52 -3.59 26.45
CA LYS A 383 26.92 -3.11 27.78
C LYS A 383 25.77 -2.42 28.53
N CYS A 384 24.61 -2.26 27.90
CA CYS A 384 23.46 -1.58 28.47
C CYS A 384 22.36 -2.60 28.77
N SER A 385 22.24 -3.03 30.03
CA SER A 385 21.15 -3.92 30.44
C SER A 385 19.80 -3.20 30.42
N LYS A 386 18.70 -3.97 30.51
CA LYS A 386 17.34 -3.42 30.64
C LYS A 386 17.21 -2.41 31.79
N GLU A 387 17.83 -2.70 32.92
CA GLU A 387 17.84 -1.83 34.11
C GLU A 387 18.64 -0.55 33.87
N ARG A 388 19.75 -0.65 33.13
CA ARG A 388 20.56 0.53 32.77
C ARG A 388 19.84 1.42 31.78
N LEU A 389 19.14 0.87 30.80
CA LEU A 389 18.31 1.64 29.88
C LEU A 389 17.16 2.34 30.61
N ALA A 390 16.52 1.66 31.56
CA ALA A 390 15.49 2.25 32.42
C ALA A 390 16.06 3.40 33.26
N ALA A 391 17.24 3.22 33.87
CA ALA A 391 17.91 4.27 34.64
C ALA A 391 18.33 5.47 33.77
N LEU A 392 18.85 5.22 32.56
CA LEU A 392 19.15 6.27 31.58
C LEU A 392 17.88 7.04 31.21
N THR A 393 16.76 6.34 31.02
CA THR A 393 15.46 6.94 30.69
C THR A 393 14.98 7.86 31.80
N GLU A 394 15.01 7.40 33.04
CA GLU A 394 14.63 8.21 34.21
C GLU A 394 15.55 9.44 34.36
N GLU A 395 16.88 9.27 34.24
CA GLU A 395 17.82 10.39 34.32
C GLU A 395 17.57 11.43 33.19
N CYS A 396 17.34 10.98 31.96
CA CYS A 396 17.06 11.86 30.82
C CYS A 396 15.76 12.64 31.00
N GLN A 397 14.69 11.98 31.45
CA GLN A 397 13.40 12.63 31.73
C GLN A 397 13.53 13.67 32.85
N LYS A 398 14.25 13.33 33.92
CA LYS A 398 14.49 14.22 35.07
C LYS A 398 15.33 15.44 34.73
N LEU A 399 16.32 15.28 33.84
CA LEU A 399 17.31 16.31 33.53
C LEU A 399 17.00 17.14 32.27
N SER A 400 16.03 16.70 31.48
CA SER A 400 15.46 17.47 30.37
C SER A 400 14.70 18.70 30.88
N ASP A 401 14.96 19.87 30.29
CA ASP A 401 14.26 21.11 30.63
C ASP A 401 14.02 21.99 29.38
N SER A 402 13.62 23.25 29.59
CA SER A 402 13.35 24.20 28.50
C SER A 402 14.60 24.73 27.79
N ARG A 403 15.81 24.34 28.22
CA ARG A 403 17.08 24.71 27.56
C ARG A 403 17.65 23.57 26.73
N VAL A 404 17.46 22.33 27.19
CA VAL A 404 17.97 21.15 26.50
C VAL A 404 17.09 19.93 26.73
N LYS A 405 16.87 19.15 25.67
CA LYS A 405 16.20 17.85 25.72
C LYS A 405 17.17 16.69 25.59
N LEU A 406 16.98 15.68 26.42
CA LEU A 406 17.83 14.51 26.51
C LEU A 406 16.98 13.28 26.18
N PHE A 407 17.39 12.52 25.17
CA PHE A 407 16.66 11.33 24.75
C PHE A 407 17.48 10.08 25.04
N PRO A 408 16.96 9.14 25.85
CA PRO A 408 17.57 7.83 26.01
C PRO A 408 17.48 7.03 24.72
N GLY A 409 18.44 6.13 24.53
CA GLY A 409 18.49 5.24 23.38
C GLY A 409 19.71 4.33 23.42
N TYR A 410 19.78 3.44 22.43
CA TYR A 410 20.87 2.49 22.27
C TYR A 410 21.13 2.22 20.79
N ARG A 411 22.36 1.80 20.48
CA ARG A 411 22.70 1.16 19.22
C ARG A 411 22.90 -0.34 19.43
N ILE A 412 22.45 -1.14 18.47
CA ILE A 412 22.56 -2.59 18.48
C ILE A 412 23.01 -3.08 17.11
N ILE A 413 23.92 -4.05 17.08
CA ILE A 413 24.32 -4.73 15.86
C ILE A 413 23.33 -5.88 15.61
N ASN A 414 22.82 -5.99 14.40
CA ASN A 414 21.98 -7.12 14.02
C ASN A 414 22.82 -8.29 13.49
N ASN A 415 22.18 -9.45 13.33
CA ASN A 415 22.86 -10.67 12.92
C ASN A 415 23.31 -10.69 11.44
N ILE A 416 22.98 -9.68 10.63
CA ILE A 416 23.54 -9.49 9.28
C ILE A 416 24.59 -8.37 9.23
N GLY A 417 24.91 -7.76 10.38
CA GLY A 417 25.98 -6.80 10.58
C GLY A 417 25.57 -5.33 10.58
N ASP A 418 24.30 -4.99 10.31
CA ASP A 418 23.88 -3.59 10.29
C ASP A 418 23.94 -2.98 11.70
N THR A 419 24.26 -1.69 11.75
CA THR A 419 24.16 -0.91 12.97
C THR A 419 22.78 -0.24 13.02
N MET A 420 21.90 -0.77 13.87
CA MET A 420 20.57 -0.23 14.14
C MET A 420 20.63 0.64 15.39
N PHE A 421 19.84 1.70 15.45
CA PHE A 421 19.61 2.46 16.68
C PHE A 421 18.13 2.59 17.00
N VAL A 422 17.83 2.70 18.30
CA VAL A 422 16.50 3.01 18.82
C VAL A 422 16.66 4.10 19.87
N PHE A 423 15.85 5.15 19.79
CA PHE A 423 15.78 6.19 20.82
C PHE A 423 14.35 6.73 20.95
N GLY A 424 14.05 7.41 22.05
CA GLY A 424 12.75 8.03 22.23
C GLY A 424 12.51 8.57 23.63
N VAL A 425 11.26 8.81 23.98
CA VAL A 425 10.88 9.20 25.36
C VAL A 425 11.01 8.02 26.31
N GLU A 426 10.64 6.83 25.82
CA GLU A 426 10.64 5.55 26.54
C GLU A 426 11.04 4.44 25.53
N PRO A 427 12.31 4.37 25.10
CA PRO A 427 12.76 3.34 24.17
C PRO A 427 12.63 1.96 24.83
N GLU A 428 11.98 1.02 24.14
CA GLU A 428 11.78 -0.33 24.66
C GLU A 428 13.03 -1.19 24.49
N TYR A 429 13.30 -2.05 25.46
CA TYR A 429 14.36 -3.05 25.38
C TYR A 429 13.83 -4.28 24.62
N PRO A 430 14.51 -4.77 23.57
CA PRO A 430 14.04 -5.91 22.78
C PRO A 430 14.00 -7.18 23.66
N PRO A 431 12.94 -8.00 23.57
CA PRO A 431 12.82 -9.22 24.35
C PRO A 431 13.79 -10.31 23.85
N ASP A 432 14.09 -11.30 24.70
CA ASP A 432 15.08 -12.35 24.43
C ASP A 432 14.82 -13.15 23.14
N TYR A 433 13.55 -13.26 22.72
CA TYR A 433 13.18 -13.95 21.48
C TYR A 433 13.52 -13.15 20.20
N CYS A 434 13.74 -11.83 20.33
CA CYS A 434 14.24 -10.97 19.25
C CYS A 434 15.78 -10.92 19.20
N LEU A 435 16.45 -11.59 20.14
CA LEU A 435 17.89 -11.53 20.33
C LEU A 435 18.55 -12.89 20.02
N THR A 436 19.77 -12.86 19.52
CA THR A 436 20.57 -14.05 19.15
C THR A 436 22.02 -13.91 19.62
N GLY A 437 22.80 -14.96 19.42
CA GLY A 437 24.22 -15.03 19.77
C GLY A 437 24.50 -15.18 21.27
N PRO A 438 25.79 -15.32 21.65
CA PRO A 438 26.21 -15.45 23.04
C PRO A 438 25.75 -14.26 23.88
N GLY A 439 25.07 -14.53 25.01
CA GLY A 439 24.61 -13.49 25.92
C GLY A 439 23.46 -12.62 25.39
N LYS A 440 22.82 -12.99 24.27
CA LYS A 440 21.66 -12.29 23.69
C LYS A 440 21.93 -10.81 23.41
N THR A 441 23.08 -10.48 22.85
CA THR A 441 23.51 -9.10 22.58
C THR A 441 23.33 -8.65 21.13
N VAL A 442 22.90 -9.55 20.23
CA VAL A 442 22.73 -9.29 18.79
C VAL A 442 21.25 -9.31 18.43
N PHE A 443 20.79 -8.33 17.64
CA PHE A 443 19.42 -8.32 17.16
C PHE A 443 19.21 -9.36 16.04
N ASN A 444 18.21 -10.22 16.18
CA ASN A 444 17.92 -11.30 15.22
C ASN A 444 17.06 -10.77 14.06
N LEU A 445 17.59 -9.84 13.25
CA LEU A 445 16.82 -9.22 12.15
C LEU A 445 16.47 -10.25 11.08
N GLN A 446 17.46 -10.98 10.57
CA GLN A 446 17.21 -12.11 9.66
C GLN A 446 16.95 -13.36 10.50
N PRO A 447 15.76 -13.98 10.43
CA PRO A 447 15.46 -15.11 11.31
C PRO A 447 16.45 -16.28 11.14
N GLN A 448 16.91 -16.79 12.29
CA GLN A 448 17.79 -17.94 12.42
C GLN A 448 17.08 -19.12 13.10
N ASP A 449 17.45 -20.35 12.73
CA ASP A 449 17.07 -21.54 13.48
C ASP A 449 17.94 -21.73 14.73
N GLU A 450 17.66 -22.78 15.52
CA GLU A 450 18.42 -23.10 16.74
C GLU A 450 19.91 -23.36 16.48
N ALA A 451 20.28 -23.75 15.27
CA ALA A 451 21.67 -23.96 14.86
C ALA A 451 22.35 -22.66 14.38
N GLY A 452 21.62 -21.55 14.31
CA GLY A 452 22.12 -20.26 13.83
C GLY A 452 22.07 -20.10 12.31
N THR A 453 21.41 -21.01 11.58
CA THR A 453 21.28 -20.92 10.12
C THR A 453 20.19 -19.92 9.74
N TYR A 454 20.44 -19.06 8.75
CA TYR A 454 19.42 -18.12 8.26
C TYR A 454 18.32 -18.87 7.51
N THR A 455 17.08 -18.78 7.98
CA THR A 455 15.98 -19.62 7.45
C THR A 455 15.18 -18.93 6.35
N GLY A 456 15.05 -17.60 6.44
CA GLY A 456 14.23 -16.79 5.54
C GLY A 456 12.71 -16.85 5.80
N TYR A 457 12.28 -17.58 6.85
CA TYR A 457 10.90 -17.63 7.30
C TYR A 457 10.54 -16.46 8.22
N ASN A 458 9.26 -16.37 8.60
CA ASN A 458 8.81 -15.36 9.56
C ASN A 458 9.52 -15.52 10.91
N GLY A 459 9.89 -14.40 11.53
CA GLY A 459 10.53 -14.36 12.84
C GLY A 459 9.99 -13.21 13.69
N PRO A 460 10.07 -13.35 15.03
CA PRO A 460 9.36 -12.46 15.95
C PRO A 460 9.94 -11.04 16.01
N SER A 461 11.19 -10.85 15.57
CA SER A 461 11.84 -9.54 15.48
C SER A 461 11.11 -8.56 14.57
N PHE A 462 10.53 -9.03 13.47
CA PHE A 462 9.77 -8.20 12.55
C PHE A 462 8.53 -7.60 13.21
N ASN A 463 7.72 -8.46 13.85
CA ASN A 463 6.53 -8.04 14.59
C ASN A 463 6.88 -7.06 15.71
N TRP A 464 8.00 -7.32 16.43
CA TRP A 464 8.50 -6.39 17.43
C TRP A 464 8.80 -5.03 16.80
N LEU A 465 9.58 -4.94 15.71
CA LEU A 465 9.87 -3.67 15.03
C LEU A 465 8.59 -2.90 14.66
N LEU A 466 7.60 -3.58 14.09
CA LEU A 466 6.34 -2.95 13.70
C LEU A 466 5.55 -2.39 14.88
N SER A 467 5.54 -3.08 16.03
CA SER A 467 4.87 -2.59 17.24
C SER A 467 5.52 -1.32 17.83
N HIS A 468 6.75 -1.00 17.43
CA HIS A 468 7.53 0.14 17.90
C HIS A 468 7.62 1.30 16.90
N ALA A 469 7.00 1.16 15.74
CA ALA A 469 6.81 2.25 14.78
C ALA A 469 5.69 3.18 15.26
N ASN A 470 5.97 4.03 16.24
CA ASN A 470 4.98 4.92 16.85
C ASN A 470 5.55 6.31 17.20
N ALA A 471 4.71 7.18 17.79
CA ALA A 471 5.06 8.58 18.08
C ALA A 471 6.07 8.77 19.24
N LYS A 472 6.36 7.73 20.02
CA LYS A 472 7.22 7.81 21.23
C LYS A 472 8.67 7.37 20.98
N SER A 473 8.91 6.66 19.88
CA SER A 473 10.21 6.08 19.54
C SER A 473 10.59 6.37 18.09
N GLN A 474 11.89 6.27 17.84
CA GLN A 474 12.50 6.36 16.54
C GLN A 474 13.45 5.19 16.37
N LEU A 475 13.53 4.68 15.15
CA LEU A 475 14.40 3.61 14.75
C LEU A 475 15.05 3.94 13.41
N GLY A 476 16.36 3.71 13.36
CA GLY A 476 17.11 3.93 12.13
C GLY A 476 18.40 3.13 12.05
N TYR A 477 19.13 3.37 10.96
CA TYR A 477 20.36 2.67 10.62
C TYR A 477 21.45 3.67 10.24
N TYR A 478 22.72 3.29 10.44
CA TYR A 478 23.89 4.07 10.02
C TYR A 478 25.11 3.16 9.88
N ASN A 479 26.24 3.72 9.45
CA ASN A 479 27.51 2.99 9.34
C ASN A 479 27.40 1.78 8.39
N PHE A 480 26.77 2.01 7.23
CA PHE A 480 26.43 1.00 6.23
C PHE A 480 27.67 0.32 5.63
N SER A 481 28.79 1.03 5.60
CA SER A 481 30.09 0.56 5.12
C SER A 481 30.73 -0.48 6.05
N ALA A 482 30.45 -0.44 7.35
CA ALA A 482 30.93 -1.45 8.30
C ALA A 482 30.20 -2.81 8.16
N ALA A 483 29.03 -2.82 7.49
CA ALA A 483 28.22 -4.00 7.25
C ALA A 483 28.27 -4.40 5.76
N PRO A 484 29.39 -4.96 5.24
CA PRO A 484 29.52 -5.26 3.81
C PRO A 484 28.45 -6.25 3.32
N LYS A 485 27.99 -7.15 4.20
CA LYS A 485 26.91 -8.11 3.93
C LYS A 485 25.53 -7.69 4.45
N GLY A 486 25.45 -6.54 5.11
CA GLY A 486 24.20 -6.00 5.64
C GLY A 486 23.39 -5.26 4.58
N GLN A 487 22.27 -4.68 5.00
CA GLN A 487 21.44 -3.81 4.18
C GLN A 487 22.19 -2.51 3.85
N LYS A 488 22.05 -2.02 2.61
CA LYS A 488 22.44 -0.65 2.26
C LYS A 488 21.25 0.29 2.42
N LEU A 489 21.46 1.60 2.34
CA LEU A 489 20.42 2.61 2.58
C LEU A 489 19.16 2.39 1.72
N LEU A 490 19.38 2.00 0.47
CA LEU A 490 18.33 1.67 -0.51
C LEU A 490 17.66 0.30 -0.29
N ASP A 491 18.19 -0.52 0.62
CA ASP A 491 17.69 -1.86 0.99
C ASP A 491 16.94 -1.84 2.33
N LEU A 492 17.03 -0.74 3.06
CA LEU A 492 16.40 -0.61 4.35
C LEU A 492 14.91 -0.87 4.23
N ARG A 493 14.39 -1.49 5.29
CA ARG A 493 12.97 -1.74 5.58
C ARG A 493 12.79 -1.66 7.10
N CYS A 494 11.58 -1.37 7.58
CA CYS A 494 11.35 -1.13 9.01
C CYS A 494 12.29 -0.05 9.59
N TYR A 495 12.30 1.14 9.01
CA TYR A 495 13.13 2.27 9.44
C TYR A 495 12.34 3.56 9.37
N SER A 496 12.72 4.62 10.08
CA SER A 496 12.25 5.97 9.78
C SER A 496 13.37 7.00 9.67
N MET A 497 14.57 6.71 10.17
CA MET A 497 15.72 7.62 10.13
C MET A 497 16.96 6.90 9.60
N ALA A 498 17.86 7.65 8.96
CA ALA A 498 19.15 7.12 8.54
C ALA A 498 20.27 8.12 8.80
N GLY A 499 21.38 7.64 9.36
CA GLY A 499 22.62 8.40 9.46
C GLY A 499 23.27 8.53 8.10
N ILE A 500 23.00 9.61 7.37
CA ILE A 500 23.60 9.83 6.05
C ILE A 500 25.01 10.40 6.14
N LYS A 501 25.37 10.94 7.30
CA LYS A 501 26.75 11.26 7.69
C LYS A 501 27.03 10.60 9.03
N TYR A 502 28.17 9.94 9.15
CA TYR A 502 28.59 9.30 10.38
C TYR A 502 29.99 9.75 10.78
N TYR A 503 30.10 10.27 12.00
CA TYR A 503 31.33 10.69 12.63
C TYR A 503 31.63 9.81 13.84
N ASN A 504 32.89 9.40 13.99
CA ASN A 504 33.36 8.71 15.18
C ASN A 504 34.56 9.48 15.74
N ARG A 505 34.43 9.99 16.97
CA ARG A 505 35.48 10.80 17.63
C ARG A 505 35.95 11.97 16.76
N GLY A 506 35.03 12.73 16.15
CA GLY A 506 35.35 13.88 15.30
C GLY A 506 35.76 13.56 13.87
N LYS A 507 35.97 12.29 13.50
CA LYS A 507 36.37 11.90 12.15
C LYS A 507 35.16 11.44 11.34
N LEU A 508 34.97 12.00 10.14
CA LEU A 508 34.00 11.49 9.17
C LEU A 508 34.38 10.07 8.75
N MET A 509 33.48 9.13 9.00
CA MET A 509 33.65 7.72 8.68
C MET A 509 32.88 7.34 7.40
N GLU A 510 31.74 7.98 7.16
CA GLU A 510 30.84 7.68 6.04
C GLU A 510 30.00 8.90 5.66
N ASP A 511 29.83 9.11 4.35
CA ASP A 511 28.86 10.05 3.75
C ASP A 511 28.12 9.33 2.62
N VAL A 512 26.83 9.07 2.81
CA VAL A 512 25.95 8.36 1.87
C VAL A 512 24.84 9.27 1.32
N ALA A 513 25.07 10.59 1.28
CA ALA A 513 24.09 11.55 0.76
C ALA A 513 23.65 11.24 -0.70
N GLN A 514 24.54 10.69 -1.53
CA GLN A 514 24.20 10.28 -2.89
C GLN A 514 23.31 9.02 -2.93
N GLU A 515 23.54 8.05 -2.04
CA GLU A 515 22.66 6.88 -1.91
C GLU A 515 21.28 7.27 -1.36
N TYR A 516 21.25 8.31 -0.53
CA TYR A 516 20.00 8.88 -0.01
C TYR A 516 19.10 9.42 -1.14
N LEU A 517 19.67 10.06 -2.16
CA LEU A 517 18.92 10.48 -3.35
C LEU A 517 18.27 9.30 -4.09
N THR A 518 18.99 8.19 -4.22
CA THR A 518 18.44 6.94 -4.79
C THR A 518 17.30 6.38 -3.94
N THR A 519 17.46 6.44 -2.62
CA THR A 519 16.46 5.97 -1.65
C THR A 519 15.19 6.82 -1.72
N ALA A 520 15.32 8.14 -1.91
CA ALA A 520 14.22 9.06 -2.15
C ALA A 520 13.49 8.76 -3.48
N GLN A 521 14.23 8.37 -4.53
CA GLN A 521 13.63 7.91 -5.80
C GLN A 521 12.77 6.64 -5.63
N GLY A 522 13.11 5.81 -4.64
CA GLY A 522 12.29 4.68 -4.21
C GLY A 522 11.05 5.07 -3.40
N THR A 523 10.71 6.36 -3.28
CA THR A 523 9.50 6.93 -2.63
C THR A 523 9.41 6.80 -1.09
N ILE A 524 10.50 6.34 -0.46
CA ILE A 524 10.56 6.05 0.98
C ILE A 524 11.83 6.62 1.62
N ALA A 525 12.07 7.91 1.43
CA ALA A 525 13.22 8.56 2.07
C ALA A 525 13.10 8.50 3.61
N PRO A 526 14.12 8.01 4.34
CA PRO A 526 14.20 8.21 5.78
C PRO A 526 14.35 9.70 6.10
N SER A 527 14.10 10.09 7.36
CA SER A 527 14.63 11.35 7.87
C SER A 527 16.17 11.27 7.84
N PRO A 528 16.87 12.17 7.12
CA PRO A 528 18.33 12.17 7.09
C PRO A 528 18.86 12.78 8.39
N ALA A 529 19.87 12.15 8.96
CA ALA A 529 20.53 12.62 10.18
C ALA A 529 22.06 12.54 10.05
N SER A 530 22.74 13.30 10.91
CA SER A 530 24.15 13.10 11.23
C SER A 530 24.25 12.34 12.54
N ILE A 531 25.00 11.24 12.54
CA ILE A 531 25.31 10.46 13.74
C ILE A 531 26.74 10.75 14.15
N ASN A 532 26.95 11.25 15.36
CA ASN A 532 28.24 11.69 15.87
C ASN A 532 28.53 10.97 17.19
N GLU A 533 29.36 9.92 17.14
CA GLU A 533 29.69 9.14 18.32
C GLU A 533 30.72 9.84 19.20
N VAL A 534 30.28 10.24 20.40
CA VAL A 534 31.09 10.94 21.41
C VAL A 534 31.06 10.21 22.75
N TYR A 535 32.23 10.06 23.36
CA TYR A 535 32.49 9.17 24.51
C TYR A 535 32.83 9.92 25.81
N SER A 536 32.80 11.26 25.78
CA SER A 536 32.85 12.08 27.00
C SER A 536 32.13 13.43 26.79
N PRO A 537 31.73 14.14 27.86
CA PRO A 537 31.20 15.51 27.75
C PRO A 537 32.16 16.44 27.02
N LYS A 538 33.47 16.35 27.28
CA LYS A 538 34.50 17.11 26.56
C LYS A 538 34.59 16.73 25.07
N ALA A 539 34.32 15.48 24.72
CA ALA A 539 34.26 15.07 23.33
C ALA A 539 33.02 15.64 22.63
N LEU A 540 31.88 15.74 23.34
CA LEU A 540 30.69 16.42 22.82
C LEU A 540 30.99 17.88 22.49
N THR A 541 31.58 18.65 23.42
CA THR A 541 31.93 20.06 23.15
C THR A 541 32.84 20.20 21.93
N ARG A 542 33.90 19.37 21.86
CA ARG A 542 34.83 19.37 20.71
C ARG A 542 34.16 18.99 19.39
N GLU A 543 33.18 18.09 19.41
CA GLU A 543 32.44 17.70 18.22
C GLU A 543 31.59 18.85 17.69
N VAL A 544 30.98 19.64 18.57
CA VAL A 544 30.20 20.81 18.17
C VAL A 544 31.10 21.91 17.61
N GLU A 545 32.30 22.09 18.19
CA GLU A 545 33.28 23.08 17.76
C GLU A 545 34.03 22.70 16.46
N SER A 546 34.00 21.43 16.04
CA SER A 546 34.81 20.94 14.91
C SER A 546 34.30 21.41 13.54
N GLY A 547 33.06 21.88 13.45
CA GLY A 547 32.38 22.16 12.18
C GLY A 547 31.93 20.90 11.43
N ASN A 548 31.84 19.75 12.13
CA ASN A 548 31.17 18.57 11.60
C ASN A 548 29.66 18.79 11.49
N CYS A 549 28.99 17.98 10.67
CA CYS A 549 27.54 18.06 10.58
C CYS A 549 26.90 17.64 11.91
N LEU A 550 25.86 18.37 12.30
CA LEU A 550 24.94 18.04 13.38
C LEU A 550 23.54 17.86 12.79
N THR A 551 22.61 17.31 13.57
CA THR A 551 21.22 17.14 13.13
C THR A 551 20.39 18.32 13.61
N TYR A 552 19.62 18.92 12.70
CA TYR A 552 18.64 19.95 13.01
C TYR A 552 17.25 19.37 12.86
N ALA A 553 16.35 19.74 13.75
CA ALA A 553 14.96 19.33 13.72
C ALA A 553 14.04 20.51 14.06
N GLN A 554 13.03 20.75 13.25
CA GLN A 554 12.01 21.76 13.52
C GLN A 554 10.96 21.22 14.49
N ALA A 555 10.58 22.01 15.50
CA ALA A 555 9.48 21.68 16.41
C ALA A 555 8.80 22.94 16.94
N ARG A 556 7.55 22.84 17.40
CA ARG A 556 6.84 23.97 18.02
C ARG A 556 7.54 24.46 19.29
N SER A 557 8.17 23.53 20.00
CA SER A 557 8.93 23.76 21.23
C SER A 557 9.89 22.60 21.46
N LEU A 558 10.82 22.76 22.40
CA LEU A 558 11.63 21.64 22.88
C LEU A 558 10.78 20.50 23.46
N ASP A 559 9.68 20.79 24.15
CA ASP A 559 8.81 19.78 24.74
C ASP A 559 8.12 18.89 23.70
N SER A 560 7.82 19.46 22.52
CA SER A 560 7.18 18.74 21.41
C SER A 560 8.18 18.15 20.41
N LEU A 561 9.49 18.30 20.63
CA LEU A 561 10.53 17.93 19.67
C LEU A 561 10.45 16.48 19.19
N MET A 562 10.17 15.53 20.08
CA MET A 562 10.00 14.14 19.68
C MET A 562 8.77 13.97 18.77
N ALA A 563 7.61 14.48 19.18
CA ALA A 563 6.37 14.32 18.43
C ALA A 563 6.37 15.07 17.08
N ASP A 564 7.02 16.23 17.03
CA ASP A 564 7.01 17.14 15.88
C ASP A 564 8.12 16.84 14.87
N GLY A 565 9.27 16.33 15.31
CA GLY A 565 10.47 16.21 14.47
C GLY A 565 11.18 14.87 14.53
N LEU A 566 11.37 14.28 15.72
CA LEU A 566 12.26 13.11 15.87
C LEU A 566 11.55 11.75 15.89
N ARG A 567 10.22 11.68 15.98
CA ARG A 567 9.41 10.45 15.97
C ARG A 567 9.55 9.64 14.67
N TRP A 568 9.05 8.40 14.69
CA TRP A 568 8.81 7.64 13.48
C TRP A 568 7.98 8.46 12.46
N ALA A 569 8.60 8.71 11.31
CA ALA A 569 8.08 9.36 10.13
C ALA A 569 7.54 8.30 9.17
N SER A 570 6.33 8.54 8.70
CA SER A 570 5.64 7.77 7.68
C SER A 570 5.74 8.44 6.30
N GLN A 571 5.21 7.77 5.30
CA GLN A 571 4.97 8.32 3.97
C GLN A 571 4.13 9.60 3.96
N TYR A 572 3.30 9.84 4.98
CA TYR A 572 2.40 11.00 5.02
C TYR A 572 3.03 12.23 5.67
N ASP A 573 4.25 12.09 6.18
CA ASP A 573 4.94 13.14 6.91
C ASP A 573 5.76 14.08 6.01
N GLY A 574 6.14 15.22 6.58
CA GLY A 574 7.08 16.17 5.99
C GLY A 574 7.92 16.80 7.08
N LEU A 575 8.55 15.96 7.91
CA LEU A 575 9.32 16.42 9.07
C LEU A 575 10.55 17.20 8.59
N ASN A 576 10.76 18.40 9.12
CA ASN A 576 11.93 19.19 8.79
C ASN A 576 13.12 18.78 9.66
N VAL A 577 13.69 17.62 9.32
CA VAL A 577 14.92 17.06 9.90
C VAL A 577 15.99 16.98 8.81
N PHE A 578 17.19 17.47 9.13
CA PHE A 578 18.32 17.48 8.19
C PHE A 578 19.67 17.56 8.90
N PRO A 579 20.73 16.91 8.36
CA PRO A 579 22.10 17.19 8.78
C PRO A 579 22.60 18.50 8.16
N SER A 580 23.33 19.28 8.94
CA SER A 580 24.03 20.48 8.48
C SER A 580 25.28 20.79 9.27
N ASN A 581 26.31 21.34 8.61
CA ASN A 581 27.46 21.99 9.26
C ASN A 581 27.57 23.50 8.96
N GLY A 582 26.49 24.15 8.52
CA GLY A 582 26.48 25.59 8.30
C GLY A 582 25.12 26.10 7.82
N PRO A 583 24.68 25.77 6.58
CA PRO A 583 23.41 26.23 6.04
C PRO A 583 22.21 25.71 6.84
N LEU A 584 21.16 26.51 6.98
CA LEU A 584 19.91 26.14 7.62
C LEU A 584 18.79 26.05 6.58
N ILE A 585 17.96 25.01 6.71
CA ILE A 585 16.75 24.81 5.89
C ILE A 585 15.55 25.13 6.78
N HIS A 586 15.03 26.35 6.67
CA HIS A 586 13.90 26.82 7.47
C HIS A 586 12.59 26.19 7.00
N GLU A 587 12.46 26.00 5.69
CA GLU A 587 11.28 25.39 5.10
C GLU A 587 11.61 24.69 3.79
N TRP A 588 11.22 23.41 3.69
CA TRP A 588 11.22 22.66 2.45
C TRP A 588 10.36 21.40 2.50
N PRO A 589 10.64 20.42 3.39
CA PRO A 589 9.97 19.14 3.30
C PRO A 589 8.48 19.34 3.56
N PHE A 590 7.69 18.85 2.63
CA PHE A 590 6.24 18.89 2.66
C PHE A 590 5.75 17.65 1.94
N CYS A 591 4.72 17.00 2.47
CA CYS A 591 4.00 15.95 1.77
C CYS A 591 2.72 16.59 1.21
N TYR A 592 2.71 16.84 -0.09
CA TYR A 592 1.61 17.47 -0.82
C TYR A 592 0.74 16.39 -1.46
N ARG A 593 -0.47 16.20 -0.94
CA ARG A 593 -1.33 15.10 -1.34
C ARG A 593 -2.51 15.67 -2.10
N THR A 594 -2.49 15.52 -3.41
CA THR A 594 -3.64 15.97 -4.20
C THR A 594 -4.78 14.96 -4.04
N MET A 595 -5.98 15.47 -3.81
CA MET A 595 -7.17 14.64 -3.63
C MET A 595 -8.30 15.15 -4.51
N THR A 596 -9.00 14.20 -5.12
CA THR A 596 -10.25 14.43 -5.86
C THR A 596 -11.19 13.30 -5.47
N LEU A 597 -12.50 13.58 -5.45
CA LEU A 597 -13.49 12.55 -5.20
C LEU A 597 -13.38 11.48 -6.27
N GLY A 598 -13.01 10.27 -5.88
CA GLY A 598 -12.76 9.15 -6.78
C GLY A 598 -11.59 9.34 -7.75
N ALA A 599 -10.54 10.06 -7.36
CA ALA A 599 -9.30 10.22 -8.13
C ALA A 599 -9.43 10.73 -9.59
N GLU A 600 -10.46 11.53 -9.88
CA GLU A 600 -10.80 11.97 -11.25
C GLU A 600 -9.64 12.63 -11.97
N GLU A 601 -9.31 12.15 -13.17
CA GLU A 601 -8.29 12.73 -14.04
C GLU A 601 -8.71 14.15 -14.50
N PHE A 602 -7.75 15.09 -14.66
CA PHE A 602 -8.00 16.47 -15.14
C PHE A 602 -8.70 17.46 -14.18
N VAL A 603 -8.45 17.39 -12.88
CA VAL A 603 -8.92 18.42 -11.93
C VAL A 603 -7.76 19.36 -11.60
N THR A 604 -7.77 20.58 -12.15
CA THR A 604 -6.62 21.51 -12.08
C THR A 604 -6.37 22.08 -10.69
N ALA A 605 -7.42 22.54 -9.98
CA ALA A 605 -7.25 23.16 -8.66
C ALA A 605 -6.37 22.30 -7.71
N PRO A 606 -6.71 21.03 -7.40
CA PRO A 606 -5.89 20.18 -6.54
C PRO A 606 -4.51 19.83 -7.10
N SER A 607 -4.21 20.14 -8.36
CA SER A 607 -3.00 19.74 -9.07
C SER A 607 -1.84 20.73 -8.99
N LEU A 608 -2.05 21.93 -8.44
CA LEU A 608 -1.00 22.93 -8.17
C LEU A 608 -0.41 22.71 -6.78
N MET A 609 0.91 22.51 -6.67
CA MET A 609 1.67 22.48 -5.41
C MET A 609 2.48 23.76 -5.26
N GLU A 610 2.10 24.62 -4.31
CA GLU A 610 2.94 25.74 -3.90
C GLU A 610 4.13 25.23 -3.08
N ALA A 611 5.31 25.30 -3.68
CA ALA A 611 6.55 24.81 -3.11
C ALA A 611 7.41 25.92 -2.54
N HIS A 612 7.22 26.20 -1.26
CA HIS A 612 8.05 27.16 -0.55
C HIS A 612 9.40 26.55 -0.14
N LEU A 613 10.49 27.26 -0.46
CA LEU A 613 11.86 26.96 -0.06
C LEU A 613 12.43 28.18 0.64
N SER A 614 12.84 28.01 1.90
CA SER A 614 13.51 29.04 2.69
C SER A 614 14.79 28.48 3.32
N VAL A 615 15.94 29.08 2.97
CA VAL A 615 17.26 28.67 3.45
C VAL A 615 18.12 29.87 3.81
N SER A 616 19.08 29.68 4.71
CA SER A 616 20.07 30.71 5.05
C SER A 616 21.44 30.13 5.35
N SER A 617 22.51 30.88 5.10
CA SER A 617 23.83 30.60 5.67
C SER A 617 24.53 31.91 6.06
N PRO A 618 25.01 32.05 7.32
CA PRO A 618 25.83 33.20 7.73
C PRO A 618 27.14 33.32 6.96
N ALA A 619 27.62 32.24 6.31
CA ALA A 619 28.80 32.28 5.46
C ALA A 619 28.50 32.80 4.04
N GLY A 620 27.23 33.09 3.72
CA GLY A 620 26.76 33.37 2.37
C GLY A 620 26.51 32.09 1.58
N LEU A 621 25.40 32.02 0.85
CA LEU A 621 25.05 30.89 0.00
C LEU A 621 25.97 30.86 -1.23
N LYS A 622 26.29 29.65 -1.68
CA LYS A 622 27.02 29.38 -2.93
C LYS A 622 26.10 28.73 -3.96
N GLU A 623 25.42 27.67 -3.55
CA GLU A 623 24.58 26.89 -4.46
C GLU A 623 23.42 26.21 -3.72
N ILE A 624 22.27 26.13 -4.39
CA ILE A 624 21.16 25.27 -3.99
C ILE A 624 20.87 24.32 -5.16
N ARG A 625 20.79 23.02 -4.88
CA ARG A 625 20.40 21.98 -5.83
C ARG A 625 19.15 21.28 -5.32
N ILE A 626 18.15 21.16 -6.18
CA ILE A 626 16.94 20.38 -5.94
C ILE A 626 17.03 19.14 -6.82
N TYR A 627 16.93 17.97 -6.22
CA TYR A 627 16.97 16.68 -6.90
C TYR A 627 15.61 15.98 -6.80
N ASP A 628 15.11 15.39 -7.89
CA ASP A 628 14.03 14.41 -7.85
C ASP A 628 14.64 13.02 -7.98
N GLY A 629 14.76 12.31 -6.85
CA GLY A 629 15.60 11.12 -6.78
C GLY A 629 17.05 11.42 -7.16
N GLN A 630 17.64 10.66 -8.07
CA GLN A 630 18.99 10.92 -8.59
C GLN A 630 19.07 12.08 -9.60
N ASN A 631 17.95 12.52 -10.15
CA ASN A 631 17.92 13.50 -11.23
C ASN A 631 17.96 14.92 -10.67
N LEU A 632 18.87 15.76 -11.17
CA LEU A 632 18.82 17.18 -10.87
C LEU A 632 17.52 17.76 -11.44
N PHE A 633 16.72 18.40 -10.60
CA PHE A 633 15.47 19.06 -10.96
C PHE A 633 15.66 20.56 -11.15
N ARG A 634 16.37 21.23 -10.25
CA ARG A 634 16.69 22.67 -10.34
C ARG A 634 18.04 22.97 -9.71
N ARG A 635 18.68 24.05 -10.17
CA ARG A 635 19.93 24.57 -9.60
C ARG A 635 19.88 26.09 -9.50
N PHE A 636 20.34 26.62 -8.38
CA PHE A 636 20.45 28.05 -8.12
C PHE A 636 21.87 28.38 -7.69
N LYS A 637 22.44 29.45 -8.24
CA LYS A 637 23.77 29.93 -7.89
C LYS A 637 23.68 31.29 -7.21
N PHE A 638 24.58 31.48 -6.26
CA PHE A 638 24.62 32.63 -5.37
C PHE A 638 26.04 33.20 -5.32
N ASN A 639 26.12 34.51 -5.13
CA ASN A 639 27.36 35.26 -4.97
C ASN A 639 27.56 35.68 -3.50
N GLY A 640 27.14 34.83 -2.56
CA GLY A 640 27.30 35.05 -1.12
C GLY A 640 26.07 35.66 -0.44
N GLU A 641 24.91 35.69 -1.08
CA GLU A 641 23.65 36.09 -0.43
C GLU A 641 23.39 35.22 0.80
N GLU A 642 23.04 35.81 1.94
CA GLU A 642 22.90 35.08 3.21
C GLU A 642 21.61 34.26 3.31
N SER A 643 20.61 34.56 2.48
CA SER A 643 19.29 33.91 2.52
C SER A 643 18.66 33.78 1.14
N PHE A 644 17.86 32.73 0.96
CA PHE A 644 17.02 32.53 -0.21
C PHE A 644 15.63 32.07 0.24
N ASP A 645 14.59 32.79 -0.21
CA ASP A 645 13.19 32.55 0.13
C ASP A 645 12.35 32.67 -1.15
N ARG A 646 11.68 31.58 -1.56
CA ARG A 646 10.91 31.54 -2.81
C ARG A 646 9.83 30.48 -2.79
N VAL A 647 8.67 30.81 -3.37
CA VAL A 647 7.59 29.86 -3.68
C VAL A 647 7.68 29.46 -5.15
N PHE A 648 7.65 28.16 -5.43
CA PHE A 648 7.58 27.61 -6.79
C PHE A 648 6.19 26.99 -7.03
N PRO A 649 5.44 27.39 -8.07
CA PRO A 649 4.19 26.73 -8.43
C PRO A 649 4.52 25.43 -9.18
N LEU A 650 4.63 24.30 -8.49
CA LEU A 650 5.00 23.01 -9.09
C LEU A 650 3.76 22.17 -9.41
N ASP A 651 3.86 21.26 -10.36
CA ASP A 651 2.83 20.27 -10.63
C ASP A 651 2.83 19.18 -9.55
N ALA A 652 1.65 18.91 -9.01
CA ALA A 652 1.46 17.97 -7.91
C ALA A 652 0.94 16.58 -8.37
N VAL A 653 0.54 16.50 -9.63
CA VAL A 653 0.01 15.28 -10.27
C VAL A 653 1.09 14.26 -10.55
N ILE A 654 2.27 14.72 -10.97
CA ILE A 654 3.44 13.87 -11.16
C ILE A 654 4.03 13.61 -9.78
N HIS A 655 4.20 12.33 -9.45
CA HIS A 655 4.84 11.93 -8.22
C HIS A 655 6.32 12.33 -8.25
N SER A 656 6.71 13.21 -7.33
CA SER A 656 8.10 13.63 -7.13
C SER A 656 8.54 13.46 -5.68
N ASN A 657 9.83 13.16 -5.49
CA ASN A 657 10.50 13.08 -4.19
C ASN A 657 11.72 14.02 -4.22
N LEU A 658 11.46 15.29 -3.88
CA LEU A 658 12.38 16.40 -4.05
C LEU A 658 13.27 16.62 -2.82
N VAL A 659 14.58 16.42 -2.97
CA VAL A 659 15.60 16.66 -1.94
C VAL A 659 16.39 17.93 -2.26
N VAL A 660 16.59 18.78 -1.26
CA VAL A 660 17.42 19.98 -1.36
C VAL A 660 18.80 19.71 -0.78
N ILE A 661 19.84 20.07 -1.53
CA ILE A 661 21.21 20.18 -1.06
C ILE A 661 21.63 21.64 -1.15
N VAL A 662 21.97 22.23 0.00
CA VAL A 662 22.47 23.62 0.09
C VAL A 662 23.97 23.58 0.34
N GLU A 663 24.72 24.45 -0.34
CA GLU A 663 26.15 24.68 -0.13
C GLU A 663 26.41 26.17 0.10
N ASP A 664 27.24 26.50 1.08
CA ASP A 664 27.68 27.88 1.36
C ASP A 664 29.07 28.20 0.79
N GLN A 665 29.52 29.45 0.90
CA GLN A 665 30.81 29.91 0.39
C GLN A 665 32.02 29.25 1.08
N LYS A 666 31.82 28.61 2.24
CA LYS A 666 32.87 27.85 2.95
C LYS A 666 32.87 26.36 2.58
N GLY A 667 31.94 25.91 1.72
CA GLY A 667 31.76 24.52 1.36
C GLY A 667 31.02 23.69 2.41
N ASN A 668 30.39 24.32 3.40
CA ASN A 668 29.49 23.62 4.31
C ASN A 668 28.20 23.26 3.58
N THR A 669 27.55 22.19 4.03
CA THR A 669 26.40 21.61 3.35
C THR A 669 25.24 21.31 4.30
N ALA A 670 24.02 21.35 3.76
CA ALA A 670 22.81 20.82 4.39
C ALA A 670 22.04 19.94 3.41
N VAL A 671 21.43 18.84 3.89
CA VAL A 671 20.67 17.89 3.05
C VAL A 671 19.27 17.70 3.63
N SER A 672 18.23 18.11 2.92
CA SER A 672 16.87 18.08 3.44
C SER A 672 16.27 16.66 3.52
N SER A 673 15.29 16.50 4.40
CA SER A 673 14.22 15.50 4.18
C SER A 673 13.55 15.74 2.81
N ALA A 674 13.02 14.68 2.18
CA ALA A 674 12.34 14.81 0.89
C ALA A 674 11.01 15.56 1.02
N ARG A 675 10.76 16.52 0.12
CA ARG A 675 9.42 17.03 -0.20
C ARG A 675 8.78 16.06 -1.18
N ARG A 676 7.55 15.65 -0.94
CA ARG A 676 6.84 14.67 -1.73
C ARG A 676 5.58 15.26 -2.30
N SER A 677 5.26 14.94 -3.54
CA SER A 677 3.95 15.20 -4.14
C SER A 677 3.41 13.91 -4.71
N TRP A 678 2.11 13.65 -4.55
CA TRP A 678 1.44 12.64 -5.37
C TRP A 678 -0.06 12.86 -5.36
N LYS A 679 -0.73 12.32 -6.38
CA LYS A 679 -2.18 12.23 -6.40
C LYS A 679 -2.69 11.00 -5.69
N SER A 680 -3.46 11.25 -4.63
CA SER A 680 -4.05 10.21 -3.83
C SER A 680 -5.23 9.59 -4.60
N GLY A 681 -5.13 8.29 -4.90
CA GLY A 681 -6.21 7.51 -5.54
C GLY A 681 -5.94 7.10 -6.99
N GLY A 682 -4.85 7.59 -7.59
CA GLY A 682 -4.16 6.89 -8.69
C GLY A 682 -3.40 5.67 -8.17
N ARG A 683 -2.76 4.87 -9.04
CA ARG A 683 -1.80 3.81 -8.60
C ARG A 683 -0.45 4.42 -8.22
N ASN A 684 -0.50 5.43 -7.36
CA ASN A 684 0.67 6.10 -6.82
C ASN A 684 1.48 5.09 -6.02
N VAL A 685 2.78 4.97 -6.29
CA VAL A 685 3.61 4.01 -5.55
C VAL A 685 4.13 4.67 -4.29
N VAL A 686 3.46 4.41 -3.17
CA VAL A 686 3.78 5.03 -1.88
C VAL A 686 3.77 3.93 -0.82
N PHE A 687 4.80 3.92 0.03
CA PHE A 687 4.99 2.94 1.08
C PHE A 687 3.95 3.01 2.19
N CYS A 688 3.73 1.91 2.88
CA CYS A 688 3.01 1.83 4.15
C CYS A 688 3.91 2.27 5.29
N GLY A 689 3.31 2.61 6.44
CA GLY A 689 4.05 3.19 7.57
C GLY A 689 5.09 2.25 8.17
N ASP A 690 4.98 0.95 7.90
CA ASP A 690 5.97 -0.10 8.21
C ASP A 690 7.26 -0.02 7.38
N HIS A 691 7.22 0.70 6.25
CA HIS A 691 8.32 0.85 5.32
C HIS A 691 8.80 -0.46 4.66
N VAL A 692 7.89 -1.41 4.41
CA VAL A 692 8.16 -2.71 3.78
C VAL A 692 7.45 -2.84 2.44
N ASN A 693 6.17 -2.49 2.40
CA ASN A 693 5.31 -2.59 1.23
C ASN A 693 4.80 -1.24 0.75
N ASP A 694 4.50 -1.13 -0.55
CA ASP A 694 3.68 -0.03 -1.05
C ASP A 694 2.19 -0.34 -0.87
N CYS A 695 1.39 0.69 -0.53
CA CYS A 695 0.00 0.51 -0.10
C CYS A 695 -1.01 0.51 -1.24
N LYS A 696 -0.59 0.85 -2.47
CA LYS A 696 -1.52 1.30 -3.52
C LYS A 696 -1.15 0.86 -4.93
N SER A 697 0.00 0.24 -5.13
CA SER A 697 0.24 -0.46 -6.39
C SER A 697 -0.23 -1.89 -6.22
N GLY A 698 -1.17 -2.31 -7.04
CA GLY A 698 -1.45 -3.74 -7.16
C GLY A 698 -0.14 -4.44 -7.50
N GLY A 699 0.36 -5.31 -6.61
CA GLY A 699 1.55 -6.10 -6.87
C GLY A 699 2.91 -5.55 -6.42
N MET A 700 2.97 -4.60 -5.47
CA MET A 700 4.23 -4.24 -4.78
C MET A 700 5.33 -3.72 -5.74
N ILE A 701 4.97 -2.82 -6.65
CA ILE A 701 5.84 -2.27 -7.71
C ILE A 701 7.17 -1.75 -7.15
N LEU A 702 7.17 -1.11 -5.97
CA LEU A 702 8.39 -0.61 -5.33
C LEU A 702 8.85 -1.46 -4.14
N GLY A 703 8.36 -2.69 -3.96
CA GLY A 703 8.79 -3.58 -2.88
C GLY A 703 10.32 -3.83 -2.87
N ARG A 704 10.99 -3.54 -1.75
CA ARG A 704 12.44 -3.75 -1.60
C ARG A 704 12.78 -5.18 -1.18
N GLY A 705 13.86 -5.74 -1.73
CA GLY A 705 14.35 -7.07 -1.33
C GLY A 705 14.14 -8.12 -2.41
N PRO A 706 13.49 -9.29 -2.16
CA PRO A 706 13.27 -10.29 -3.21
C PRO A 706 11.83 -10.29 -3.77
N ASN A 707 11.32 -9.15 -4.28
CA ASN A 707 9.92 -9.05 -4.74
C ASN A 707 9.76 -8.87 -6.26
N PRO A 708 9.74 -9.93 -7.06
CA PRO A 708 9.65 -9.76 -8.50
C PRO A 708 8.40 -8.96 -8.93
N MET A 709 8.55 -8.11 -9.94
CA MET A 709 7.41 -7.40 -10.51
C MET A 709 6.53 -8.39 -11.30
N ILE A 710 5.23 -8.39 -11.05
CA ILE A 710 4.28 -9.32 -11.68
C ILE A 710 4.02 -8.89 -13.13
N SER A 711 4.27 -9.77 -14.11
CA SER A 711 4.24 -9.36 -15.52
C SER A 711 2.85 -9.28 -16.17
N ASN A 712 1.81 -9.67 -15.43
CA ASN A 712 0.45 -9.77 -15.94
C ASN A 712 -0.59 -9.48 -14.85
N TRP A 713 -0.30 -8.49 -14.00
CA TRP A 713 -1.22 -8.05 -12.97
C TRP A 713 -2.58 -7.70 -13.59
N VAL A 714 -3.65 -8.19 -12.97
CA VAL A 714 -5.04 -7.87 -13.33
C VAL A 714 -5.61 -7.06 -12.19
N GLU A 715 -6.32 -5.99 -12.52
CA GLU A 715 -7.01 -5.20 -11.51
C GLU A 715 -8.12 -6.06 -10.86
N PRO A 716 -8.09 -6.29 -9.54
CA PRO A 716 -9.19 -6.96 -8.88
C PRO A 716 -10.45 -6.10 -8.96
N LEU A 717 -11.62 -6.74 -8.87
CA LEU A 717 -12.87 -5.99 -8.70
C LEU A 717 -12.77 -5.08 -7.48
N SER A 718 -13.33 -3.88 -7.59
CA SER A 718 -13.38 -2.94 -6.45
C SER A 718 -13.96 -3.64 -5.21
N PRO A 719 -13.50 -3.31 -3.99
CA PRO A 719 -14.02 -3.94 -2.77
C PRO A 719 -15.54 -3.87 -2.61
N ASP A 720 -16.19 -2.87 -3.22
CA ASP A 720 -17.65 -2.73 -3.22
C ASP A 720 -18.34 -3.85 -4.02
N ILE A 721 -17.70 -4.37 -5.05
CA ILE A 721 -18.20 -5.51 -5.85
C ILE A 721 -17.59 -6.81 -5.34
N GLY A 722 -16.27 -6.83 -5.17
CA GLY A 722 -15.44 -7.95 -4.74
C GLY A 722 -15.77 -8.45 -3.34
N GLY A 723 -16.02 -7.52 -2.42
CA GLY A 723 -16.06 -7.76 -0.98
C GLY A 723 -14.70 -7.53 -0.34
N TYR A 724 -14.72 -7.03 0.89
CA TYR A 724 -13.50 -6.89 1.68
C TYR A 724 -13.12 -8.23 2.31
N THR A 725 -11.83 -8.51 2.32
CA THR A 725 -11.22 -9.66 2.96
C THR A 725 -10.32 -9.21 4.12
N TRP A 726 -9.76 -10.15 4.86
CA TRP A 726 -8.81 -9.87 5.95
C TRP A 726 -7.44 -9.46 5.40
N ASP A 727 -6.51 -9.07 6.27
CA ASP A 727 -5.14 -8.75 5.85
C ASP A 727 -4.45 -9.98 5.24
N GLY A 728 -3.94 -9.84 4.01
CA GLY A 728 -3.46 -10.95 3.18
C GLY A 728 -4.57 -11.83 2.56
N GLY A 729 -5.84 -11.43 2.67
CA GLY A 729 -7.05 -12.04 2.09
C GLY A 729 -7.02 -12.22 0.56
N PRO A 730 -7.89 -13.07 -0.04
CA PRO A 730 -7.88 -13.26 -1.48
C PRO A 730 -8.34 -11.98 -2.18
N PRO A 731 -7.62 -11.47 -3.19
CA PRO A 731 -8.14 -10.42 -4.06
C PRO A 731 -9.36 -10.93 -4.86
N ALA A 732 -10.23 -10.00 -5.24
CA ALA A 732 -11.39 -10.25 -6.11
C ALA A 732 -10.98 -10.39 -7.59
N SER A 733 -10.09 -11.34 -7.85
CA SER A 733 -9.60 -11.73 -9.16
C SER A 733 -9.50 -13.26 -9.23
N LEU A 734 -9.47 -13.83 -10.43
CA LEU A 734 -9.37 -15.28 -10.67
C LEU A 734 -8.34 -15.56 -11.78
N PRO A 735 -7.05 -15.25 -11.57
CA PRO A 735 -6.06 -15.31 -12.63
C PRO A 735 -5.79 -16.75 -13.07
N LEU A 736 -5.81 -16.98 -14.39
CA LEU A 736 -5.45 -18.28 -14.95
C LEU A 736 -3.99 -18.61 -14.65
N VAL A 737 -3.11 -17.66 -14.88
CA VAL A 737 -1.66 -17.77 -14.65
C VAL A 737 -1.18 -16.46 -14.06
N VAL A 738 -0.24 -16.50 -13.12
CA VAL A 738 0.45 -15.30 -12.66
C VAL A 738 1.94 -15.47 -12.91
N PHE A 739 2.48 -14.65 -13.81
CA PHE A 739 3.92 -14.56 -14.07
C PHE A 739 4.57 -13.72 -12.97
N GLN A 740 4.68 -14.35 -11.80
CA GLN A 740 5.25 -13.72 -10.62
C GLN A 740 6.77 -13.70 -10.69
N GLU A 741 7.42 -14.62 -11.41
CA GLU A 741 8.87 -14.67 -11.45
C GLU A 741 9.40 -14.00 -12.72
N SER A 742 9.67 -12.70 -12.61
CA SER A 742 10.26 -11.88 -13.67
C SER A 742 11.78 -11.74 -13.59
N ARG A 743 12.43 -12.42 -12.62
CA ARG A 743 13.88 -12.42 -12.48
C ARG A 743 14.48 -13.53 -13.37
N PRO A 744 15.46 -13.22 -14.22
CA PRO A 744 15.97 -14.17 -15.19
C PRO A 744 16.67 -15.36 -14.52
N LEU A 745 16.63 -16.52 -15.16
CA LEU A 745 17.45 -17.69 -14.83
C LEU A 745 18.39 -17.93 -16.01
N LEU A 746 19.69 -17.83 -15.77
CA LEU A 746 20.72 -18.02 -16.78
C LEU A 746 21.50 -19.30 -16.50
N VAL A 747 21.57 -20.18 -17.50
CA VAL A 747 22.37 -21.40 -17.49
C VAL A 747 23.39 -21.31 -18.61
N THR A 748 24.66 -21.53 -18.29
CA THR A 748 25.80 -21.43 -19.20
C THR A 748 26.75 -22.60 -19.02
N ASP A 749 27.73 -22.72 -19.92
CA ASP A 749 28.88 -23.63 -19.76
C ASP A 749 29.78 -23.29 -18.54
N LYS A 750 29.64 -22.09 -17.96
CA LYS A 750 30.30 -21.65 -16.72
C LYS A 750 29.42 -21.77 -15.45
N GLY A 751 28.23 -22.34 -15.58
CA GLY A 751 27.33 -22.64 -14.46
C GLY A 751 25.98 -21.92 -14.54
N THR A 752 25.26 -21.90 -13.43
CA THR A 752 23.91 -21.31 -13.35
C THR A 752 23.92 -20.06 -12.45
N GLU A 753 23.07 -19.10 -12.78
CA GLU A 753 22.71 -17.98 -11.90
C GLU A 753 21.18 -17.84 -11.86
N GLU A 754 20.60 -18.05 -10.68
CA GLU A 754 19.16 -18.05 -10.45
C GLU A 754 18.70 -16.71 -9.91
N GLY A 755 17.86 -16.02 -10.69
CA GLY A 755 17.37 -14.70 -10.31
C GLY A 755 16.47 -14.67 -9.07
N SER A 756 15.97 -15.81 -8.58
CA SER A 756 15.18 -15.86 -7.34
C SER A 756 15.94 -15.35 -6.11
N ARG A 757 17.28 -15.38 -6.16
CA ARG A 757 18.17 -14.83 -5.14
C ARG A 757 18.59 -13.37 -5.41
N PHE A 758 18.17 -12.76 -6.52
CA PHE A 758 18.46 -11.35 -6.73
C PHE A 758 17.79 -10.52 -5.65
N ARG A 759 18.59 -9.59 -5.13
CA ARG A 759 18.13 -8.45 -4.40
C ARG A 759 17.80 -7.37 -5.43
N GLN A 760 16.58 -6.87 -5.36
CA GLN A 760 16.11 -5.79 -6.20
C GLN A 760 15.95 -4.49 -5.42
N TYR A 761 16.27 -3.40 -6.10
CA TYR A 761 15.94 -2.06 -5.66
C TYR A 761 15.13 -1.37 -6.76
N PRO A 762 13.82 -1.25 -6.54
CA PRO A 762 12.96 -0.57 -7.48
C PRO A 762 13.01 0.95 -7.26
N MET A 763 12.95 1.68 -8.38
CA MET A 763 12.98 3.13 -8.45
C MET A 763 11.74 3.61 -9.19
N SER A 764 11.08 4.64 -8.67
CA SER A 764 10.04 5.35 -9.40
C SER A 764 10.72 6.18 -10.50
N GLU A 765 10.32 5.98 -11.75
CA GLU A 765 10.65 6.93 -12.82
C GLU A 765 9.66 8.09 -12.77
N PHE A 766 8.36 7.77 -12.77
CA PHE A 766 7.28 8.70 -12.46
C PHE A 766 5.99 7.93 -12.15
N SER A 767 5.01 8.62 -11.57
CA SER A 767 3.62 8.19 -11.55
C SER A 767 2.76 9.42 -11.73
N ASP A 768 1.86 9.41 -12.71
CA ASP A 768 0.90 10.49 -12.95
C ASP A 768 -0.55 9.96 -12.89
N GLU A 769 -1.50 10.78 -13.32
CA GLU A 769 -2.93 10.45 -13.34
C GLU A 769 -3.33 9.28 -14.25
N GLY A 770 -2.50 8.93 -15.22
CA GLY A 770 -2.79 7.90 -16.22
C GLY A 770 -1.80 6.76 -16.27
N VAL A 771 -0.58 6.93 -15.77
CA VAL A 771 0.48 5.91 -15.88
C VAL A 771 1.38 5.86 -14.65
N VAL A 772 1.80 4.65 -14.28
CA VAL A 772 2.96 4.41 -13.40
C VAL A 772 4.12 3.87 -14.21
N ALA A 773 5.32 4.38 -13.96
CA ALA A 773 6.57 3.89 -14.54
C ALA A 773 7.61 3.63 -13.43
N ALA A 774 8.12 2.41 -13.39
CA ALA A 774 9.11 1.99 -12.40
C ALA A 774 10.20 1.13 -13.03
N THR A 775 11.39 1.20 -12.46
CA THR A 775 12.56 0.42 -12.86
C THR A 775 13.09 -0.37 -11.67
N SER A 776 13.19 -1.70 -11.81
CA SER A 776 13.82 -2.60 -10.86
C SER A 776 15.20 -3.01 -11.34
N ILE A 777 16.24 -2.73 -10.55
CA ILE A 777 17.60 -3.17 -10.84
C ILE A 777 17.96 -4.39 -9.98
N GLN A 778 18.57 -5.39 -10.63
CA GLN A 778 18.96 -6.68 -10.07
C GLN A 778 20.45 -6.92 -10.37
N ASP A 779 21.31 -6.49 -9.44
CA ASP A 779 22.77 -6.49 -9.60
C ASP A 779 23.52 -7.21 -8.48
N LYS A 780 22.81 -7.63 -7.42
CA LYS A 780 23.34 -8.29 -6.22
C LYS A 780 22.46 -9.46 -5.81
N VAL A 781 23.03 -10.40 -5.07
CA VAL A 781 22.34 -11.63 -4.63
C VAL A 781 22.41 -11.85 -3.12
N TYR A 782 21.37 -12.48 -2.58
CA TYR A 782 21.34 -13.00 -1.22
C TYR A 782 22.27 -14.20 -1.05
N ASP A 783 23.01 -14.23 0.07
CA ASP A 783 23.98 -15.26 0.44
C ASP A 783 23.34 -16.65 0.48
N GLU A 784 24.02 -17.67 -0.04
CA GLU A 784 23.52 -19.06 -0.10
C GLU A 784 23.21 -19.64 1.28
N SER A 785 23.80 -19.08 2.35
CA SER A 785 23.46 -19.43 3.73
C SER A 785 22.03 -19.08 4.14
N VAL A 786 21.32 -18.22 3.39
CA VAL A 786 19.88 -18.03 3.55
C VAL A 786 19.16 -19.20 2.90
N GLN A 787 18.62 -20.10 3.72
CA GLN A 787 17.94 -21.32 3.27
C GLN A 787 16.86 -21.00 2.22
N ARG A 788 16.08 -19.94 2.44
CA ARG A 788 15.02 -19.53 1.52
C ARG A 788 14.94 -18.01 1.34
N VAL A 789 14.96 -17.56 0.11
CA VAL A 789 14.68 -16.15 -0.25
C VAL A 789 13.21 -16.07 -0.62
N ILE A 790 12.38 -15.48 0.26
CA ILE A 790 10.92 -15.56 0.13
C ILE A 790 10.32 -14.26 -0.40
N ASN A 791 10.35 -13.21 0.42
CA ASN A 791 9.65 -11.95 0.15
C ASN A 791 10.28 -10.79 0.95
N PRO A 792 9.83 -9.54 0.73
CA PRO A 792 10.30 -8.37 1.47
C PRO A 792 10.13 -8.41 2.99
N TRP A 793 9.13 -9.14 3.50
CA TRP A 793 8.82 -9.19 4.93
C TRP A 793 9.74 -10.15 5.70
N HIS A 794 10.38 -11.12 5.03
CA HIS A 794 11.10 -12.20 5.71
C HIS A 794 12.58 -12.36 5.31
N THR A 795 13.03 -11.68 4.24
CA THR A 795 14.42 -11.82 3.75
C THR A 795 15.15 -10.48 3.69
N PHE A 796 15.96 -10.18 4.71
CA PHE A 796 16.77 -8.95 4.92
C PHE A 796 18.22 -9.08 4.49
N GLY A 797 18.78 -10.28 4.51
CA GLY A 797 20.18 -10.54 4.17
C GLY A 797 20.62 -11.91 4.69
N PRO A 798 21.93 -12.21 4.74
CA PRO A 798 23.03 -11.37 4.25
C PRO A 798 23.07 -11.26 2.71
N ILE A 799 23.70 -10.21 2.19
CA ILE A 799 23.93 -9.97 0.76
C ILE A 799 25.43 -10.15 0.47
N VAL A 800 25.82 -10.95 -0.53
CA VAL A 800 27.25 -11.33 -0.73
C VAL A 800 28.01 -10.53 -1.78
N GLY A 801 27.35 -9.54 -2.39
CA GLY A 801 27.95 -8.67 -3.39
C GLY A 801 27.28 -8.83 -4.75
N SER A 802 28.00 -8.43 -5.80
CA SER A 802 27.45 -8.42 -7.15
C SER A 802 27.13 -9.82 -7.66
N SER A 803 26.13 -9.90 -8.54
CA SER A 803 25.83 -11.07 -9.35
C SER A 803 27.07 -11.55 -10.14
N ARG A 804 27.11 -12.84 -10.49
CA ARG A 804 28.30 -13.48 -11.09
C ARG A 804 28.30 -13.44 -12.62
N LEU A 805 27.21 -13.84 -13.25
CA LEU A 805 27.10 -14.06 -14.70
C LEU A 805 26.30 -12.96 -15.40
N MET A 806 25.33 -12.35 -14.73
CA MET A 806 24.47 -11.32 -15.34
C MET A 806 23.98 -10.26 -14.36
N GLU A 807 23.70 -9.06 -14.85
CA GLU A 807 22.85 -8.07 -14.18
C GLU A 807 21.58 -7.84 -15.01
N SER A 808 20.47 -7.52 -14.36
CA SER A 808 19.20 -7.28 -15.05
C SER A 808 18.57 -5.96 -14.60
N LYS A 809 18.01 -5.24 -15.57
CA LYS A 809 17.21 -4.04 -15.35
C LYS A 809 15.84 -4.23 -15.99
N LEU A 810 14.83 -4.42 -15.14
CA LEU A 810 13.44 -4.57 -15.55
C LEU A 810 12.72 -3.24 -15.43
N ARG A 811 12.04 -2.81 -16.49
CA ARG A 811 11.21 -1.61 -16.52
C ARG A 811 9.76 -1.98 -16.74
N TYR A 812 8.89 -1.40 -15.94
CA TYR A 812 7.46 -1.63 -15.94
C TYR A 812 6.72 -0.32 -16.16
N ARG A 813 5.72 -0.35 -17.05
CA ARG A 813 4.78 0.74 -17.26
C ARG A 813 3.39 0.17 -17.27
N GLU A 814 2.48 0.81 -16.58
CA GLU A 814 1.08 0.41 -16.57
C GLU A 814 0.18 1.61 -16.80
N TYR A 815 -0.73 1.44 -17.75
CA TYR A 815 -1.76 2.40 -18.11
C TYR A 815 -2.98 2.16 -17.23
N TYR A 816 -3.43 3.22 -16.57
CA TYR A 816 -4.58 3.14 -15.67
C TYR A 816 -5.87 3.02 -16.46
N THR A 817 -6.70 2.09 -16.03
CA THR A 817 -8.10 1.98 -16.45
C THR A 817 -8.88 3.23 -16.05
N PRO A 818 -9.94 3.60 -16.80
CA PRO A 818 -10.70 4.80 -16.50
C PRO A 818 -11.33 4.72 -15.11
N THR A 819 -11.35 5.87 -14.44
CA THR A 819 -12.17 6.07 -13.25
C THR A 819 -13.64 6.09 -13.65
N VAL A 820 -14.45 5.19 -13.09
CA VAL A 820 -15.90 5.10 -13.37
C VAL A 820 -16.77 5.43 -12.15
N GLY A 821 -16.18 5.54 -10.96
CA GLY A 821 -16.94 5.77 -9.74
C GLY A 821 -16.10 6.17 -8.54
N ILE A 822 -16.71 6.03 -7.37
CA ILE A 822 -16.15 6.29 -6.05
C ILE A 822 -16.42 5.06 -5.19
N PRO A 823 -15.52 4.67 -4.26
CA PRO A 823 -15.76 3.58 -3.35
C PRO A 823 -17.02 3.83 -2.53
N ASP A 824 -17.81 2.81 -2.20
CA ASP A 824 -19.04 2.98 -1.43
C ASP A 824 -18.77 3.57 -0.03
N ALA A 825 -17.64 3.21 0.57
CA ALA A 825 -17.27 3.62 1.93
C ALA A 825 -15.76 3.80 2.14
N GLY A 826 -15.39 4.23 3.35
CA GLY A 826 -14.02 4.49 3.73
C GLY A 826 -13.51 5.80 3.12
N TRP A 827 -12.21 5.85 2.82
CA TRP A 827 -11.62 7.03 2.19
C TRP A 827 -12.15 7.17 0.76
N ALA A 828 -12.83 8.29 0.42
CA ALA A 828 -13.49 8.50 -0.87
C ALA A 828 -12.58 9.04 -2.00
N GLY A 829 -11.30 9.24 -1.69
CA GLY A 829 -10.29 9.68 -2.66
C GLY A 829 -9.89 8.64 -3.73
N PRO A 830 -9.78 7.33 -3.46
CA PRO A 830 -9.48 6.30 -4.46
C PRO A 830 -10.55 6.20 -5.54
N ALA A 831 -10.16 5.84 -6.76
CA ALA A 831 -11.10 5.55 -7.84
C ALA A 831 -11.70 4.14 -7.72
N VAL A 832 -12.96 3.99 -8.15
CA VAL A 832 -13.44 2.72 -8.70
C VAL A 832 -13.09 2.72 -10.18
N ARG A 833 -12.25 1.78 -10.61
CA ARG A 833 -11.79 1.64 -11.99
C ARG A 833 -12.40 0.40 -12.64
N HIS A 834 -12.54 0.44 -13.97
CA HIS A 834 -13.14 -0.65 -14.74
C HIS A 834 -12.51 -0.76 -16.13
N GLY A 835 -12.46 -1.97 -16.68
CA GLY A 835 -11.92 -2.28 -18.00
C GLY A 835 -10.58 -2.99 -17.96
N ILE A 836 -10.01 -3.19 -19.14
CA ILE A 836 -8.77 -3.94 -19.37
C ILE A 836 -7.58 -3.00 -19.10
N ASN A 837 -6.67 -3.42 -18.20
CA ASN A 837 -5.42 -2.71 -17.95
C ASN A 837 -4.35 -3.16 -18.95
N ALA A 838 -3.54 -2.20 -19.41
CA ALA A 838 -2.44 -2.45 -20.33
C ALA A 838 -1.10 -2.19 -19.62
N ALA A 839 -0.10 -3.02 -19.89
CA ALA A 839 1.23 -2.84 -19.34
C ALA A 839 2.35 -3.21 -20.32
N LEU A 840 3.50 -2.57 -20.13
CA LEU A 840 4.71 -2.78 -20.91
C LEU A 840 5.87 -3.21 -19.99
N PHE A 841 6.44 -4.36 -20.29
CA PHE A 841 7.62 -4.90 -19.61
C PHE A 841 8.80 -4.86 -20.55
N ARG A 842 9.89 -4.24 -20.14
CA ARG A 842 11.15 -4.27 -20.88
C ARG A 842 12.28 -4.64 -19.95
N SER A 843 13.00 -5.70 -20.24
CA SER A 843 14.20 -6.08 -19.49
C SER A 843 15.43 -5.93 -20.36
N GLU A 844 16.50 -5.43 -19.75
CA GLU A 844 17.86 -5.43 -20.30
C GLU A 844 18.72 -6.31 -19.40
N ILE A 845 19.34 -7.34 -19.96
CA ILE A 845 20.21 -8.30 -19.26
C ILE A 845 21.62 -8.12 -19.80
N THR A 846 22.54 -7.68 -18.95
CA THR A 846 23.95 -7.48 -19.32
C THR A 846 24.79 -8.63 -18.80
N PHE A 847 25.53 -9.29 -19.68
CA PHE A 847 26.38 -10.42 -19.33
C PHE A 847 27.74 -9.95 -18.78
N LYS A 848 28.24 -10.62 -17.74
CA LYS A 848 29.41 -10.17 -16.96
C LYS A 848 30.70 -10.93 -17.26
N ASP A 849 30.63 -11.95 -18.09
CA ASP A 849 31.73 -12.83 -18.47
C ASP A 849 31.49 -13.38 -19.88
N ASP A 850 32.50 -14.01 -20.46
CA ASP A 850 32.44 -14.66 -21.76
C ASP A 850 31.97 -16.11 -21.57
N PHE A 851 30.89 -16.54 -22.22
CA PHE A 851 30.38 -17.91 -22.09
C PHE A 851 29.44 -18.29 -23.23
N THR A 852 29.10 -19.58 -23.29
CA THR A 852 28.04 -20.08 -24.16
C THR A 852 26.75 -20.22 -23.37
N ILE A 853 25.68 -19.57 -23.82
CA ILE A 853 24.37 -19.67 -23.17
C ILE A 853 23.77 -21.04 -23.46
N THR A 854 23.37 -21.77 -22.42
CA THR A 854 22.61 -23.03 -22.54
C THR A 854 21.11 -22.76 -22.48
N ASN A 855 20.66 -21.94 -21.53
CA ASN A 855 19.28 -21.49 -21.43
C ASN A 855 19.21 -20.12 -20.75
N LEU A 856 18.26 -19.29 -21.17
CA LEU A 856 17.93 -18.04 -20.51
C LEU A 856 16.40 -17.95 -20.37
N THR A 857 15.90 -18.23 -19.17
CA THR A 857 14.47 -18.12 -18.85
C THR A 857 14.16 -16.70 -18.38
N LEU A 858 13.18 -16.05 -19.01
CA LEU A 858 12.82 -14.64 -18.80
C LEU A 858 11.65 -14.48 -17.83
N LEU A 859 10.59 -15.28 -18.00
CA LEU A 859 9.38 -15.26 -17.16
C LEU A 859 8.96 -16.68 -16.76
N ARG A 860 8.54 -16.86 -15.51
CA ARG A 860 7.96 -18.12 -15.00
C ARG A 860 6.71 -17.86 -14.17
N ASN A 861 5.73 -18.76 -14.26
CA ASN A 861 4.62 -18.80 -13.32
C ASN A 861 5.03 -19.52 -12.02
N HIS A 862 4.38 -19.19 -10.89
CA HIS A 862 4.65 -19.81 -9.58
C HIS A 862 3.70 -20.97 -9.23
N HIS A 863 2.61 -21.11 -9.96
CA HIS A 863 1.63 -22.16 -9.77
C HIS A 863 1.08 -22.60 -11.12
N PRO A 864 0.68 -23.87 -11.27
CA PRO A 864 -0.06 -24.31 -12.45
C PRO A 864 -1.37 -23.51 -12.61
N PRO A 865 -1.96 -23.48 -13.81
CA PRO A 865 -3.22 -22.81 -14.03
C PRO A 865 -4.30 -23.26 -13.06
N ARG A 866 -5.00 -22.31 -12.43
CA ARG A 866 -5.93 -22.59 -11.32
C ARG A 866 -7.37 -22.84 -11.79
N ALA A 867 -7.82 -22.15 -12.83
CA ALA A 867 -9.13 -22.37 -13.44
C ALA A 867 -9.02 -23.31 -14.64
N ALA A 868 -9.93 -24.27 -14.72
CA ALA A 868 -9.99 -25.27 -15.79
C ALA A 868 -11.33 -25.19 -16.55
N PRO A 869 -11.34 -25.36 -17.88
CA PRO A 869 -10.15 -25.51 -18.74
C PRO A 869 -9.36 -24.20 -18.87
N CYS A 870 -8.04 -24.28 -19.06
CA CYS A 870 -7.19 -23.13 -19.37
C CYS A 870 -6.78 -23.23 -20.84
N LYS A 871 -7.30 -22.33 -21.68
CA LYS A 871 -7.06 -22.31 -23.12
C LYS A 871 -5.98 -21.28 -23.44
N LEU A 872 -4.93 -21.73 -24.11
CA LEU A 872 -3.87 -20.90 -24.66
C LEU A 872 -4.10 -20.71 -26.16
N VAL A 873 -4.25 -19.46 -26.57
CA VAL A 873 -4.42 -19.05 -27.97
C VAL A 873 -3.14 -18.40 -28.45
N ILE A 874 -2.74 -18.68 -29.68
CA ILE A 874 -1.53 -18.12 -30.30
C ILE A 874 -1.92 -17.52 -31.64
N GLY A 875 -1.49 -16.30 -31.90
CA GLY A 875 -1.70 -15.62 -33.16
C GLY A 875 -0.41 -15.08 -33.73
N ALA A 876 -0.10 -15.49 -34.97
CA ALA A 876 1.10 -15.06 -35.68
C ALA A 876 1.02 -13.59 -36.13
N LYS A 877 -0.20 -13.05 -36.30
CA LYS A 877 -0.48 -11.68 -36.72
C LYS A 877 -1.73 -11.15 -36.01
N PRO A 878 -1.91 -9.82 -35.93
CA PRO A 878 -3.16 -9.24 -35.46
C PRO A 878 -4.35 -9.73 -36.29
N GLY A 879 -5.39 -10.25 -35.62
CA GLY A 879 -6.60 -10.73 -36.29
C GLY A 879 -6.58 -12.18 -36.78
N GLU A 880 -5.50 -12.94 -36.54
CA GLU A 880 -5.39 -14.35 -36.90
C GLU A 880 -5.02 -15.21 -35.70
N VAL A 881 -5.61 -16.41 -35.62
CA VAL A 881 -5.22 -17.46 -34.67
C VAL A 881 -4.56 -18.59 -35.43
N SER A 882 -3.31 -18.89 -35.07
CA SER A 882 -2.56 -20.00 -35.65
C SER A 882 -2.74 -21.28 -34.85
N GLN A 883 -2.95 -21.19 -33.53
CA GLN A 883 -3.05 -22.34 -32.66
C GLN A 883 -3.93 -22.04 -31.44
N GLU A 884 -4.70 -23.04 -31.00
CA GLU A 884 -5.37 -23.06 -29.71
C GLU A 884 -5.04 -24.37 -28.99
N ILE A 885 -4.63 -24.29 -27.73
CA ILE A 885 -4.12 -25.40 -26.94
C ILE A 885 -4.88 -25.44 -25.62
N ASP A 886 -5.39 -26.61 -25.23
CA ASP A 886 -5.79 -26.83 -23.84
C ASP A 886 -4.54 -27.09 -23.01
N VAL A 887 -4.18 -26.13 -22.15
CA VAL A 887 -2.98 -26.23 -21.33
C VAL A 887 -3.06 -27.47 -20.42
N GLY A 888 -4.25 -27.89 -19.99
CA GLY A 888 -4.46 -29.08 -19.16
C GLY A 888 -4.11 -30.40 -19.87
N GLU A 889 -4.17 -30.43 -21.20
CA GLU A 889 -3.99 -31.65 -22.01
C GLU A 889 -2.56 -31.81 -22.55
N VAL A 890 -1.69 -30.82 -22.36
CA VAL A 890 -0.30 -30.87 -22.81
C VAL A 890 0.46 -32.02 -22.13
N LYS A 891 1.09 -32.86 -22.94
CA LYS A 891 1.96 -33.97 -22.50
C LYS A 891 3.41 -33.64 -22.83
N GLY A 892 4.30 -33.75 -21.84
CA GLY A 892 5.73 -33.48 -22.01
C GLY A 892 6.04 -31.99 -22.10
N GLU A 893 7.05 -31.64 -22.92
CA GLU A 893 7.43 -30.26 -23.21
C GLU A 893 7.00 -29.88 -24.64
N GLN A 894 6.34 -28.73 -24.78
CA GLN A 894 6.05 -28.11 -26.06
C GLN A 894 6.69 -26.72 -26.10
N ARG A 895 7.45 -26.42 -27.16
CA ARG A 895 8.14 -25.15 -27.37
C ARG A 895 7.52 -24.44 -28.56
N ILE A 896 7.06 -23.21 -28.39
CA ILE A 896 6.41 -22.41 -29.44
C ILE A 896 7.22 -21.12 -29.64
N PRO A 897 7.79 -20.87 -30.83
CA PRO A 897 8.51 -19.63 -31.11
C PRO A 897 7.55 -18.44 -31.14
N LEU A 898 7.99 -17.32 -30.55
CA LEU A 898 7.29 -16.05 -30.54
C LEU A 898 8.18 -15.00 -31.23
N GLU A 899 7.93 -14.77 -32.51
CA GLU A 899 8.56 -13.67 -33.24
C GLU A 899 8.04 -12.31 -32.76
N PRO A 900 8.77 -11.20 -32.99
CA PRO A 900 8.24 -9.87 -32.75
C PRO A 900 6.93 -9.65 -33.52
N GLY A 901 5.87 -9.26 -32.81
CA GLY A 901 4.51 -9.11 -33.33
C GLY A 901 3.60 -10.32 -33.07
N THR A 902 4.16 -11.49 -32.77
CA THR A 902 3.37 -12.66 -32.34
C THR A 902 2.73 -12.37 -30.98
N TRP A 903 1.46 -12.77 -30.84
CA TRP A 903 0.71 -12.65 -29.61
C TRP A 903 0.23 -14.00 -29.11
N PHE A 904 0.01 -14.10 -27.79
CA PHE A 904 -0.67 -15.24 -27.19
C PHE A 904 -1.63 -14.77 -26.11
N GLY A 905 -2.72 -15.51 -25.90
CA GLY A 905 -3.73 -15.20 -24.90
C GLY A 905 -4.11 -16.41 -24.07
N LEU A 906 -4.54 -16.17 -22.83
CA LEU A 906 -5.01 -17.19 -21.89
C LEU A 906 -6.44 -16.86 -21.50
N TYR A 907 -7.37 -17.78 -21.74
CA TYR A 907 -8.77 -17.65 -21.35
C TYR A 907 -9.33 -18.95 -20.77
N SER A 908 -10.53 -18.88 -20.16
CA SER A 908 -11.29 -20.06 -19.74
C SER A 908 -12.73 -19.96 -20.21
N THR A 909 -13.36 -21.10 -20.44
CA THR A 909 -14.82 -21.18 -20.62
C THR A 909 -15.56 -21.07 -19.27
N SER A 910 -14.83 -21.21 -18.16
CA SER A 910 -15.30 -20.93 -16.80
C SER A 910 -14.97 -19.48 -16.41
N LEU A 911 -15.57 -19.00 -15.33
CA LEU A 911 -15.29 -17.68 -14.77
C LEU A 911 -13.81 -17.57 -14.36
N ALA A 912 -13.06 -16.69 -15.00
CA ALA A 912 -11.65 -16.42 -14.73
C ALA A 912 -11.24 -15.06 -15.30
N ASP A 913 -10.13 -14.50 -14.83
CA ASP A 913 -9.46 -13.43 -15.56
C ASP A 913 -8.83 -13.99 -16.84
N SER A 914 -8.66 -13.13 -17.84
CA SER A 914 -7.96 -13.46 -19.08
C SER A 914 -6.72 -12.59 -19.25
N HIS A 915 -5.78 -13.06 -20.06
CA HIS A 915 -4.56 -12.31 -20.35
C HIS A 915 -4.25 -12.35 -21.84
N VAL A 916 -3.66 -11.27 -22.36
CA VAL A 916 -3.06 -11.25 -23.69
C VAL A 916 -1.65 -10.70 -23.59
N PHE A 917 -0.74 -11.25 -24.38
CA PHE A 917 0.64 -10.85 -24.44
C PHE A 917 1.08 -10.68 -25.89
N VAL A 918 1.93 -9.70 -26.15
CA VAL A 918 2.50 -9.45 -27.47
C VAL A 918 4.00 -9.28 -27.34
N ASN A 919 4.77 -10.15 -28.01
CA ASN A 919 6.22 -10.02 -28.06
C ASN A 919 6.58 -8.85 -28.98
N ARG A 920 7.47 -7.95 -28.57
CA ARG A 920 7.72 -6.69 -29.29
C ARG A 920 9.14 -6.47 -29.78
N LEU A 921 10.13 -7.16 -29.21
CA LEU A 921 11.54 -6.82 -29.47
C LEU A 921 12.35 -7.98 -30.05
N GLN A 922 12.82 -8.91 -29.21
CA GLN A 922 13.62 -10.06 -29.65
C GLN A 922 12.75 -11.31 -29.75
N PRO A 923 13.07 -12.26 -30.64
CA PRO A 923 12.41 -13.56 -30.64
C PRO A 923 12.54 -14.25 -29.28
N THR A 924 11.43 -14.80 -28.80
CA THR A 924 11.34 -15.57 -27.56
C THR A 924 10.67 -16.91 -27.83
N THR A 925 10.59 -17.78 -26.84
CA THR A 925 9.94 -19.08 -26.94
C THR A 925 9.00 -19.26 -25.76
N LEU A 926 7.73 -19.52 -26.03
CA LEU A 926 6.78 -19.98 -25.03
C LEU A 926 7.00 -21.48 -24.82
N VAL A 927 7.22 -21.89 -23.58
CA VAL A 927 7.47 -23.29 -23.23
C VAL A 927 6.38 -23.76 -22.28
N LEU A 928 5.68 -24.82 -22.69
CA LEU A 928 4.68 -25.52 -21.89
C LEU A 928 5.30 -26.81 -21.39
N ARG A 929 5.37 -27.00 -20.07
CA ARG A 929 5.97 -28.18 -19.44
C ARG A 929 4.98 -28.84 -18.50
N ASN A 930 4.72 -30.12 -18.71
CA ASN A 930 4.02 -30.94 -17.73
C ASN A 930 5.05 -31.52 -16.74
N SER A 931 5.03 -31.08 -15.48
CA SER A 931 5.90 -31.68 -14.46
C SER A 931 5.26 -32.94 -13.89
N GLN A 932 6.04 -34.03 -13.76
CA GLN A 932 5.59 -35.28 -13.12
C GLN A 932 5.08 -35.08 -11.67
N SER A 933 5.39 -33.93 -11.06
CA SER A 933 5.09 -33.56 -9.68
C SER A 933 3.89 -32.60 -9.49
N GLY A 934 3.12 -32.25 -10.53
CA GLY A 934 1.77 -31.69 -10.31
C GLY A 934 1.38 -30.42 -11.08
N GLY A 935 1.51 -30.42 -12.41
CA GLY A 935 0.75 -29.49 -13.26
C GLY A 935 1.50 -28.99 -14.50
N ASN A 936 0.79 -28.28 -15.36
CA ASN A 936 1.34 -27.65 -16.56
C ASN A 936 1.87 -26.25 -16.24
N TRP A 937 3.14 -26.02 -16.52
CA TRP A 937 3.84 -24.76 -16.31
C TRP A 937 4.01 -24.01 -17.63
N ILE A 938 3.96 -22.68 -17.57
CA ILE A 938 4.13 -21.80 -18.73
C ILE A 938 5.32 -20.89 -18.44
N THR A 939 6.35 -20.96 -19.28
CA THR A 939 7.54 -20.13 -19.15
C THR A 939 7.87 -19.44 -20.47
N ILE A 940 8.51 -18.28 -20.40
CA ILE A 940 9.06 -17.59 -21.58
C ILE A 940 10.58 -17.66 -21.51
N GLU A 941 11.19 -18.20 -22.56
CA GLU A 941 12.64 -18.35 -22.71
C GLU A 941 13.14 -17.47 -23.86
N ALA A 942 14.37 -16.98 -23.76
CA ALA A 942 15.06 -16.28 -24.84
C ALA A 942 15.53 -17.27 -25.91
N ASN A 943 15.45 -16.89 -27.19
CA ASN A 943 15.92 -17.73 -28.30
C ASN A 943 17.44 -17.56 -28.54
N VAL A 944 18.25 -17.93 -27.54
CA VAL A 944 19.71 -17.70 -27.52
C VAL A 944 20.53 -18.93 -27.10
N SER A 945 19.91 -20.11 -27.05
CA SER A 945 20.61 -21.35 -26.71
C SER A 945 21.72 -21.65 -27.72
N GLY A 946 22.93 -21.93 -27.23
CA GLY A 946 24.14 -22.14 -28.01
C GLY A 946 24.85 -20.85 -28.45
N GLN A 947 24.30 -19.67 -28.15
CA GLN A 947 24.94 -18.40 -28.50
C GLN A 947 26.14 -18.13 -27.59
N GLN A 948 27.27 -17.78 -28.20
CA GLN A 948 28.42 -17.22 -27.48
C GLN A 948 28.17 -15.74 -27.21
N VAL A 949 28.42 -15.32 -25.97
CA VAL A 949 28.36 -13.91 -25.57
C VAL A 949 29.67 -13.51 -24.92
N THR A 950 29.96 -12.23 -24.99
CA THR A 950 31.11 -11.59 -24.37
C THR A 950 30.68 -10.69 -23.23
N ARG A 951 31.59 -10.42 -22.30
CA ARG A 951 31.36 -9.46 -21.22
C ARG A 951 30.91 -8.10 -21.78
N GLY A 952 29.78 -7.62 -21.28
CA GLY A 952 29.16 -6.35 -21.67
C GLY A 952 28.10 -6.49 -22.75
N ASP A 953 27.96 -7.65 -23.40
CA ASP A 953 26.83 -7.91 -24.30
C ASP A 953 25.51 -7.77 -23.55
N VAL A 954 24.51 -7.23 -24.24
CA VAL A 954 23.18 -6.96 -23.68
C VAL A 954 22.12 -7.72 -24.47
N TYR A 955 21.34 -8.55 -23.77
CA TYR A 955 20.10 -9.11 -24.29
C TYR A 955 18.92 -8.27 -23.79
N ALA A 956 18.12 -7.73 -24.71
CA ALA A 956 16.94 -6.94 -24.38
C ALA A 956 15.68 -7.64 -24.89
N TRP A 957 14.61 -7.67 -24.09
CA TRP A 957 13.29 -8.13 -24.53
C TRP A 957 12.20 -7.17 -24.06
N GLU A 958 11.10 -7.12 -24.81
CA GLU A 958 9.94 -6.28 -24.50
C GLU A 958 8.65 -7.08 -24.74
N LEU A 959 7.78 -7.09 -23.72
CA LEU A 959 6.49 -7.77 -23.74
C LEU A 959 5.41 -6.76 -23.37
N PHE A 960 4.45 -6.59 -24.27
CA PHE A 960 3.20 -5.89 -23.96
C PHE A 960 2.20 -6.89 -23.40
N SER A 961 1.38 -6.46 -22.45
CA SER A 961 0.36 -7.30 -21.82
C SER A 961 -0.95 -6.56 -21.62
N LEU A 962 -2.06 -7.30 -21.70
CA LEU A 962 -3.39 -6.91 -21.26
C LEU A 962 -3.81 -7.82 -20.10
N GLY A 963 -4.21 -7.21 -18.99
CA GLY A 963 -4.94 -7.88 -17.91
C GLY A 963 -6.43 -7.65 -18.07
N VAL A 964 -7.19 -8.74 -18.23
CA VAL A 964 -8.64 -8.70 -18.44
C VAL A 964 -9.30 -9.16 -17.15
N PRO A 965 -9.93 -8.26 -16.38
CA PRO A 965 -10.58 -8.62 -15.14
C PRO A 965 -11.79 -9.51 -15.38
N VAL A 966 -12.16 -10.28 -14.36
CA VAL A 966 -13.25 -11.25 -14.38
C VAL A 966 -14.64 -10.68 -14.77
N ASP A 967 -14.86 -9.37 -14.64
CA ASP A 967 -16.08 -8.68 -15.05
C ASP A 967 -16.08 -8.26 -16.54
N VAL A 968 -14.98 -8.48 -17.27
CA VAL A 968 -14.89 -8.28 -18.72
C VAL A 968 -14.91 -9.65 -19.42
N PRO A 969 -16.00 -10.03 -20.11
CA PRO A 969 -16.16 -11.38 -20.61
C PRO A 969 -15.24 -11.67 -21.80
N ILE A 970 -14.23 -12.51 -21.59
CA ILE A 970 -13.48 -13.18 -22.66
C ILE A 970 -13.44 -14.68 -22.37
N ASN A 971 -14.31 -15.41 -23.06
CA ASN A 971 -14.46 -16.86 -22.92
C ASN A 971 -14.30 -17.59 -24.26
N SER A 972 -13.79 -16.88 -25.28
CA SER A 972 -13.51 -17.42 -26.60
C SER A 972 -12.40 -16.63 -27.29
N THR A 973 -11.83 -17.26 -28.32
CA THR A 973 -10.82 -16.67 -29.19
C THR A 973 -11.28 -15.37 -29.88
N ASP A 974 -12.57 -15.24 -30.23
CA ASP A 974 -13.11 -14.04 -30.88
C ASP A 974 -12.97 -12.79 -30.01
N GLY A 975 -13.11 -12.94 -28.68
CA GLY A 975 -12.92 -11.85 -27.73
C GLY A 975 -11.51 -11.26 -27.80
N PHE A 976 -10.49 -12.10 -27.99
CA PHE A 976 -9.11 -11.65 -28.18
C PHE A 976 -8.89 -11.01 -29.55
N LEU A 977 -9.39 -11.64 -30.62
CA LEU A 977 -9.24 -11.14 -31.99
C LEU A 977 -9.80 -9.72 -32.15
N GLN A 978 -10.96 -9.45 -31.55
CA GLN A 978 -11.57 -8.13 -31.54
C GLN A 978 -10.62 -7.07 -30.93
N ARG A 979 -10.04 -7.37 -29.75
CA ARG A 979 -9.22 -6.43 -28.98
C ARG A 979 -7.83 -6.26 -29.59
N ILE A 980 -7.18 -7.34 -30.00
CA ILE A 980 -5.89 -7.29 -30.69
C ILE A 980 -6.01 -6.58 -32.04
N GLY A 981 -7.08 -6.85 -32.80
CA GLY A 981 -7.35 -6.15 -34.05
C GLY A 981 -7.50 -4.65 -33.84
N TYR A 982 -8.26 -4.25 -32.81
CA TYR A 982 -8.44 -2.84 -32.48
C TYR A 982 -7.15 -2.17 -31.96
N LEU A 983 -6.34 -2.84 -31.13
CA LEU A 983 -5.04 -2.33 -30.69
C LEU A 983 -4.08 -2.10 -31.85
N HIS A 984 -4.08 -3.00 -32.84
CA HIS A 984 -3.22 -2.88 -34.00
C HIS A 984 -3.65 -1.76 -34.95
N LYS A 985 -4.97 -1.59 -35.13
CA LYS A 985 -5.52 -0.57 -36.02
C LYS A 985 -6.82 -0.02 -35.45
N PRO A 986 -6.75 0.99 -34.57
CA PRO A 986 -7.92 1.58 -33.96
C PRO A 986 -8.81 2.21 -35.05
N THR A 987 -10.06 1.76 -35.12
CA THR A 987 -10.95 2.11 -36.24
C THR A 987 -11.27 3.61 -36.24
N GLY A 988 -11.06 4.28 -37.38
CA GLY A 988 -11.35 5.70 -37.53
C GLY A 988 -10.34 6.66 -36.86
N MET A 989 -9.24 6.15 -36.28
CA MET A 989 -8.17 7.00 -35.75
C MET A 989 -7.56 7.86 -36.86
N LYS A 990 -7.35 9.13 -36.55
CA LYS A 990 -6.70 10.12 -37.42
C LYS A 990 -5.54 10.76 -36.69
N MET A 991 -4.34 10.63 -37.26
CA MET A 991 -3.18 11.41 -36.85
C MET A 991 -3.27 12.79 -37.50
N ILE A 992 -3.40 13.84 -36.69
CA ILE A 992 -3.54 15.24 -37.13
C ILE A 992 -2.18 15.93 -37.16
N ARG A 993 -1.30 15.58 -36.20
CA ARG A 993 0.07 16.09 -36.07
C ARG A 993 0.95 14.99 -35.47
N GLY A 994 2.19 14.90 -35.92
CA GLY A 994 3.09 13.83 -35.52
C GLY A 994 2.98 12.62 -36.46
N LYS A 995 3.79 11.61 -36.17
CA LYS A 995 3.90 10.42 -37.01
C LYS A 995 3.73 9.16 -36.16
N GLU A 996 2.78 8.33 -36.55
CA GLU A 996 2.66 6.97 -35.99
C GLU A 996 3.85 6.11 -36.45
N ILE A 997 4.42 5.35 -35.52
CA ILE A 997 5.45 4.35 -35.79
C ILE A 997 4.78 2.98 -35.73
N ALA A 998 5.00 2.18 -36.77
CA ALA A 998 4.55 0.80 -36.81
C ALA A 998 5.11 0.03 -35.60
N SER A 999 4.20 -0.45 -34.74
CA SER A 999 4.55 -1.03 -33.45
C SER A 999 3.51 -2.07 -33.04
N PRO A 1000 3.90 -3.27 -32.55
CA PRO A 1000 2.91 -4.29 -32.20
C PRO A 1000 2.12 -3.97 -30.93
N ALA A 1001 0.80 -3.74 -31.05
CA ALA A 1001 -0.15 -3.58 -29.94
C ALA A 1001 -0.02 -2.33 -29.05
N LEU A 1002 0.82 -1.37 -29.43
CA LEU A 1002 0.94 -0.06 -28.80
C LEU A 1002 0.92 1.00 -29.89
N ILE A 1003 0.22 2.12 -29.66
CA ILE A 1003 0.34 3.28 -30.55
C ILE A 1003 1.62 4.01 -30.17
N ASP A 1004 2.68 3.81 -30.96
CA ASP A 1004 3.92 4.57 -30.82
C ASP A 1004 3.88 5.77 -31.76
N CYS A 1005 4.29 6.94 -31.27
CA CYS A 1005 4.30 8.17 -32.06
C CYS A 1005 5.62 8.94 -31.89
N GLU A 1006 6.12 9.48 -33.00
CA GLU A 1006 7.11 10.57 -32.99
C GLU A 1006 6.38 11.91 -33.01
N PRO A 1007 6.74 12.84 -32.13
CA PRO A 1007 6.17 14.17 -32.13
C PRO A 1007 6.63 14.97 -33.35
N GLU A 1008 5.70 15.68 -33.99
CA GLU A 1008 6.03 16.71 -34.96
C GLU A 1008 6.04 18.04 -34.24
N ASP A 1009 7.15 18.77 -34.32
CA ASP A 1009 7.33 20.01 -33.56
C ASP A 1009 7.04 19.80 -32.05
N TYR A 1010 7.55 18.69 -31.48
CA TYR A 1010 7.44 18.34 -30.06
C TYR A 1010 6.01 18.05 -29.53
N ALA A 1011 5.02 17.85 -30.41
CA ALA A 1011 3.69 17.41 -30.02
C ALA A 1011 3.07 16.40 -31.00
N VAL A 1012 2.15 15.58 -30.48
CA VAL A 1012 1.29 14.65 -31.23
C VAL A 1012 -0.16 15.09 -31.04
N GLU A 1013 -0.91 15.20 -32.12
CA GLU A 1013 -2.37 15.44 -32.08
C GLU A 1013 -3.09 14.32 -32.81
N LEU A 1014 -4.06 13.68 -32.14
CA LEU A 1014 -4.87 12.63 -32.74
C LEU A 1014 -6.34 12.73 -32.34
N SER A 1015 -7.17 12.10 -33.15
CA SER A 1015 -8.61 11.98 -32.92
C SER A 1015 -9.06 10.57 -33.23
N ILE A 1016 -9.87 9.99 -32.35
CA ILE A 1016 -10.45 8.66 -32.52
C ILE A 1016 -11.94 8.68 -32.11
N PRO A 1017 -12.86 8.17 -32.95
CA PRO A 1017 -14.26 8.02 -32.56
C PRO A 1017 -14.44 6.87 -31.56
N ARG A 1018 -15.58 6.83 -30.87
CA ARG A 1018 -16.00 5.64 -30.12
C ARG A 1018 -16.05 4.44 -31.07
N PRO A 1019 -15.49 3.28 -30.69
CA PRO A 1019 -15.65 2.07 -31.49
C PRO A 1019 -17.13 1.63 -31.55
N GLU A 1020 -17.57 1.09 -32.68
CA GLU A 1020 -18.95 0.59 -32.83
C GLU A 1020 -19.25 -0.57 -31.87
N GLN A 1021 -18.25 -1.41 -31.65
CA GLN A 1021 -18.29 -2.48 -30.66
C GLN A 1021 -17.45 -2.08 -29.45
N LYS A 1022 -18.04 -2.16 -28.26
CA LYS A 1022 -17.34 -1.89 -26.99
C LYS A 1022 -16.10 -2.78 -26.88
N THR A 1023 -14.96 -2.17 -26.55
CA THR A 1023 -13.68 -2.88 -26.45
C THR A 1023 -13.29 -3.20 -25.01
N ASP A 1024 -13.75 -2.38 -24.07
CA ASP A 1024 -13.30 -2.32 -22.67
C ASP A 1024 -11.80 -2.01 -22.52
N LEU A 1025 -11.14 -1.53 -23.58
CA LEU A 1025 -9.70 -1.28 -23.60
C LEU A 1025 -9.37 0.12 -23.12
N THR A 1026 -8.37 0.19 -22.25
CA THR A 1026 -7.54 1.40 -22.14
C THR A 1026 -6.55 1.37 -23.29
N LEU A 1027 -6.81 2.13 -24.36
CA LEU A 1027 -5.95 2.14 -25.55
C LEU A 1027 -4.64 2.89 -25.22
N PRO A 1028 -3.47 2.21 -25.24
CA PRO A 1028 -2.23 2.82 -24.80
C PRO A 1028 -1.54 3.59 -25.94
N LEU A 1029 -1.11 4.83 -25.65
CA LEU A 1029 -0.32 5.69 -26.53
C LEU A 1029 1.03 5.99 -25.86
N ARG A 1030 2.12 5.87 -26.61
CA ARG A 1030 3.47 6.30 -26.20
C ARG A 1030 4.03 7.32 -27.19
N ILE A 1031 4.45 8.47 -26.68
CA ILE A 1031 5.07 9.55 -27.43
C ILE A 1031 6.56 9.53 -27.10
N MET A 1032 7.42 9.35 -28.10
CA MET A 1032 8.85 9.13 -27.89
C MET A 1032 9.69 10.40 -28.14
N ASN A 1033 10.94 10.39 -27.66
CA ASN A 1033 11.96 11.40 -27.95
C ASN A 1033 11.62 12.84 -27.48
N LEU A 1034 10.88 12.97 -26.38
CA LEU A 1034 10.67 14.23 -25.66
C LEU A 1034 11.89 14.57 -24.79
N ASN A 1035 12.12 15.86 -24.53
CA ASN A 1035 13.18 16.30 -23.63
C ASN A 1035 12.71 16.17 -22.16
N PRO A 1036 13.35 15.33 -21.32
CA PRO A 1036 12.92 15.10 -19.94
C PRO A 1036 13.09 16.34 -19.03
N ARG A 1037 13.75 17.41 -19.48
CA ARG A 1037 13.90 18.68 -18.74
C ARG A 1037 12.76 19.66 -18.99
N TRP A 1038 11.87 19.37 -19.94
CA TRP A 1038 10.76 20.25 -20.30
C TRP A 1038 9.44 19.59 -19.89
N THR A 1039 8.48 20.37 -19.36
CA THR A 1039 7.15 19.85 -19.04
C THR A 1039 6.52 19.22 -20.29
N ALA A 1040 5.99 18.01 -20.16
CA ALA A 1040 5.01 17.46 -21.10
C ALA A 1040 3.61 17.56 -20.50
N GLY A 1041 2.60 17.74 -21.36
CA GLY A 1041 1.21 17.78 -20.94
C GLY A 1041 0.27 17.15 -21.97
N LEU A 1042 -0.89 16.73 -21.48
CA LEU A 1042 -2.01 16.22 -22.26
C LEU A 1042 -3.12 17.26 -22.22
N PHE A 1043 -3.47 17.79 -23.40
CA PHE A 1043 -4.68 18.60 -23.57
C PHE A 1043 -5.74 17.79 -24.32
N GLN A 1044 -6.78 17.43 -23.61
CA GLN A 1044 -7.98 16.78 -24.13
C GLN A 1044 -8.96 17.85 -24.62
N LYS A 1045 -9.08 17.97 -25.95
CA LYS A 1045 -10.07 18.85 -26.58
C LYS A 1045 -11.48 18.31 -26.38
N PHE A 1046 -11.63 17.00 -26.56
CA PHE A 1046 -12.84 16.23 -26.32
C PHE A 1046 -12.44 14.84 -25.81
N GLY A 1047 -13.16 14.29 -24.85
CA GLY A 1047 -12.89 12.94 -24.36
C GLY A 1047 -13.67 12.65 -23.09
N TYR A 1048 -13.28 11.59 -22.40
CA TYR A 1048 -13.94 11.17 -21.18
C TYR A 1048 -13.39 11.94 -19.96
N VAL A 1049 -14.31 12.31 -19.08
CA VAL A 1049 -14.09 12.61 -17.65
C VAL A 1049 -15.29 12.03 -16.91
N LYS A 1050 -15.15 11.64 -15.65
CA LYS A 1050 -16.28 11.18 -14.84
C LYS A 1050 -17.32 12.28 -14.75
N GLY A 1051 -18.57 11.95 -15.08
CA GLY A 1051 -19.62 12.93 -15.37
C GLY A 1051 -19.87 14.02 -14.30
N ASN A 1052 -19.54 13.77 -13.03
CA ASN A 1052 -19.64 14.80 -11.98
C ASN A 1052 -18.62 15.94 -12.11
N TYR A 1053 -17.61 15.81 -12.98
CA TYR A 1053 -16.55 16.79 -13.21
C TYR A 1053 -16.66 17.56 -14.54
N GLY A 1054 -17.70 17.29 -15.33
CA GLY A 1054 -18.09 18.10 -16.51
C GLY A 1054 -18.14 17.31 -17.82
N THR A 1055 -18.04 18.03 -18.94
CA THR A 1055 -18.29 17.52 -20.30
C THR A 1055 -17.11 16.79 -20.95
N GLY A 1056 -15.93 16.82 -20.31
CA GLY A 1056 -14.69 16.27 -20.87
C GLY A 1056 -14.01 17.14 -21.93
N GLU A 1057 -14.52 18.34 -22.17
CA GLU A 1057 -13.96 19.32 -23.11
C GLU A 1057 -12.90 20.22 -22.45
N ASN A 1058 -11.88 20.59 -23.24
CA ASN A 1058 -10.82 21.54 -22.89
C ASN A 1058 -10.14 21.24 -21.53
N ARG A 1059 -9.72 20.00 -21.35
CA ARG A 1059 -9.07 19.53 -20.12
C ARG A 1059 -7.57 19.40 -20.29
N TYR A 1060 -6.80 19.80 -19.27
CA TYR A 1060 -5.35 19.67 -19.27
C TYR A 1060 -4.88 18.91 -18.04
N ARG A 1061 -3.86 18.07 -18.23
CA ARG A 1061 -3.06 17.52 -17.13
C ARG A 1061 -1.59 17.39 -17.54
N PRO A 1062 -0.63 17.52 -16.61
CA PRO A 1062 0.78 17.24 -16.89
C PRO A 1062 1.00 15.73 -17.11
N LEU A 1063 2.07 15.39 -17.84
CA LEU A 1063 2.49 14.01 -18.14
C LEU A 1063 3.89 13.76 -17.59
N GLY A 1064 4.09 12.59 -16.98
CA GLY A 1064 5.41 12.09 -16.67
C GLY A 1064 6.20 11.69 -17.93
N ILE A 1065 7.52 11.81 -17.86
CA ILE A 1065 8.44 11.41 -18.93
C ILE A 1065 9.44 10.43 -18.34
N ASP A 1066 9.65 9.29 -19.00
CA ASP A 1066 10.66 8.33 -18.57
C ASP A 1066 12.09 8.79 -18.89
N VAL A 1067 13.09 8.02 -18.44
CA VAL A 1067 14.51 8.32 -18.65
C VAL A 1067 14.95 8.32 -20.12
N TYR A 1068 14.10 7.86 -21.04
CA TYR A 1068 14.35 7.84 -22.49
C TYR A 1068 13.60 8.95 -23.23
N GLY A 1069 12.90 9.84 -22.51
CA GLY A 1069 12.09 10.86 -23.16
C GLY A 1069 10.74 10.36 -23.66
N ASN A 1070 10.18 9.29 -23.09
CA ASN A 1070 8.85 8.82 -23.49
C ASN A 1070 7.77 9.31 -22.53
N ALA A 1071 6.69 9.87 -23.07
CA ALA A 1071 5.45 10.12 -22.34
C ALA A 1071 4.41 9.06 -22.71
N TYR A 1072 3.53 8.74 -21.76
CA TYR A 1072 2.58 7.62 -21.87
C TYR A 1072 1.16 8.13 -21.56
N VAL A 1073 0.21 7.82 -22.43
CA VAL A 1073 -1.15 8.37 -22.38
C VAL A 1073 -2.18 7.24 -22.52
N PRO A 1074 -3.05 7.02 -21.51
CA PRO A 1074 -4.22 6.16 -21.67
C PRO A 1074 -5.32 6.89 -22.43
N LEU A 1075 -5.96 6.21 -23.39
CA LEU A 1075 -7.11 6.72 -24.14
C LEU A 1075 -8.36 5.90 -23.83
N TYR A 1076 -9.40 6.55 -23.29
CA TYR A 1076 -10.65 5.93 -22.83
C TYR A 1076 -11.72 5.92 -23.93
N VAL A 1077 -11.44 5.18 -25.02
CA VAL A 1077 -12.18 5.26 -26.29
C VAL A 1077 -13.64 4.80 -26.21
N ASP A 1078 -13.99 3.92 -25.27
CA ASP A 1078 -15.36 3.44 -25.10
C ASP A 1078 -16.28 4.45 -24.40
N LEU A 1079 -15.72 5.38 -23.63
CA LEU A 1079 -16.48 6.20 -22.68
C LEU A 1079 -16.88 7.58 -23.22
N ALA A 1080 -16.31 8.02 -24.34
CA ALA A 1080 -16.67 9.27 -25.02
C ALA A 1080 -17.09 8.99 -26.46
N GLU A 1081 -17.95 9.82 -27.06
CA GLU A 1081 -18.30 9.69 -28.49
C GLU A 1081 -17.07 9.89 -29.39
N LYS A 1082 -16.13 10.71 -28.91
CA LYS A 1082 -14.87 11.03 -29.58
C LYS A 1082 -13.82 11.34 -28.52
N THR A 1083 -12.62 10.79 -28.70
CA THR A 1083 -11.42 11.17 -27.96
C THR A 1083 -10.51 11.95 -28.90
N HIS A 1084 -10.29 13.23 -28.61
CA HIS A 1084 -9.45 14.16 -29.37
C HIS A 1084 -8.47 14.84 -28.43
N ILE A 1085 -7.19 14.52 -28.60
CA ILE A 1085 -6.12 14.97 -27.72
C ILE A 1085 -4.98 15.62 -28.50
N ILE A 1086 -4.25 16.50 -27.84
CA ILE A 1086 -2.89 16.89 -28.20
C ILE A 1086 -1.98 16.70 -26.98
N ALA A 1087 -0.82 16.08 -27.16
CA ALA A 1087 0.12 15.80 -26.09
C ALA A 1087 1.58 16.01 -26.53
N GLY A 1088 2.42 16.49 -25.63
CA GLY A 1088 3.82 16.86 -25.92
C GLY A 1088 4.29 18.00 -25.04
N HIS A 1089 5.31 18.75 -25.48
CA HIS A 1089 5.81 19.92 -24.76
C HIS A 1089 5.04 21.19 -25.12
N PRO A 1090 4.27 21.81 -24.21
CA PRO A 1090 3.51 23.02 -24.53
C PRO A 1090 4.40 24.20 -24.92
N VAL A 1091 5.58 24.29 -24.29
CA VAL A 1091 6.61 25.30 -24.54
C VAL A 1091 7.94 24.59 -24.74
N VAL A 1092 8.70 25.00 -25.75
CA VAL A 1092 10.00 24.44 -26.10
C VAL A 1092 11.05 25.54 -26.26
N ALA A 1093 12.31 25.15 -26.26
CA ALA A 1093 13.43 25.98 -26.68
C ALA A 1093 14.03 25.46 -28.00
N ASP A 1094 14.81 26.31 -28.68
CA ASP A 1094 15.65 25.87 -29.79
C ASP A 1094 16.82 24.98 -29.32
N GLY A 1095 17.71 24.58 -30.24
CA GLY A 1095 18.82 23.69 -29.95
C GLY A 1095 19.76 24.20 -28.83
N ALA A 1096 19.89 25.51 -28.64
CA ALA A 1096 20.74 26.06 -27.58
C ALA A 1096 20.13 25.87 -26.18
N GLY A 1097 18.80 25.76 -26.09
CA GLY A 1097 18.08 25.64 -24.82
C GLY A 1097 17.86 24.21 -24.32
N GLN A 1098 18.40 23.18 -24.97
CA GLN A 1098 18.19 21.76 -24.61
C GLN A 1098 18.58 21.42 -23.16
N ALA A 1099 19.55 22.13 -22.60
CA ALA A 1099 20.00 21.93 -21.23
C ALA A 1099 19.12 22.63 -20.18
N LEU A 1100 18.25 23.56 -20.58
CA LEU A 1100 17.39 24.31 -19.67
C LEU A 1100 16.25 23.45 -19.13
N PHE A 1101 15.88 23.69 -17.89
CA PHE A 1101 14.60 23.23 -17.37
C PHE A 1101 13.51 24.21 -17.78
N ILE A 1102 12.46 23.73 -18.44
CA ILE A 1102 11.29 24.53 -18.84
C ILE A 1102 10.06 23.95 -18.16
N GLN A 1103 9.41 24.75 -17.33
CA GLN A 1103 8.21 24.34 -16.61
C GLN A 1103 7.00 25.09 -17.13
N VAL A 1104 5.92 24.34 -17.37
CA VAL A 1104 4.60 24.88 -17.72
C VAL A 1104 3.57 24.29 -16.76
N THR A 1105 3.01 25.10 -15.87
CA THR A 1105 2.06 24.62 -14.85
C THR A 1105 0.70 25.28 -15.05
N HIS A 1106 -0.36 24.48 -15.02
CA HIS A 1106 -1.73 24.96 -15.16
C HIS A 1106 -2.26 25.41 -13.79
N LEU A 1107 -2.60 26.69 -13.66
CA LEU A 1107 -2.96 27.30 -12.38
C LEU A 1107 -4.47 27.26 -12.13
N TYR A 1108 -5.28 27.41 -13.18
CA TYR A 1108 -6.73 27.53 -13.06
C TYR A 1108 -7.42 27.19 -14.38
N ASP A 1109 -8.64 26.65 -14.33
CA ASP A 1109 -9.40 26.21 -15.52
C ASP A 1109 -10.34 27.29 -16.10
N ASN A 1110 -10.81 28.25 -15.32
CA ASN A 1110 -11.93 29.13 -15.74
C ASN A 1110 -11.81 30.61 -15.28
N PRO A 1111 -11.10 31.47 -16.00
CA PRO A 1111 -10.43 31.19 -17.28
C PRO A 1111 -9.13 30.41 -17.08
N HIS A 1112 -8.68 29.74 -18.14
CA HIS A 1112 -7.39 29.06 -18.14
C HIS A 1112 -6.23 30.01 -17.81
N GLN A 1113 -5.40 29.65 -16.81
CA GLN A 1113 -4.22 30.42 -16.38
C GLN A 1113 -2.99 29.51 -16.29
N TRP A 1114 -1.83 30.06 -16.62
CA TRP A 1114 -0.59 29.29 -16.80
C TRP A 1114 0.61 30.01 -16.19
N HIS A 1115 1.49 29.24 -15.57
CA HIS A 1115 2.83 29.67 -15.16
C HIS A 1115 3.87 29.09 -16.10
N VAL A 1116 4.78 29.91 -16.63
CA VAL A 1116 5.92 29.45 -17.43
C VAL A 1116 7.21 29.95 -16.82
N SER A 1117 8.12 29.03 -16.48
CA SER A 1117 9.43 29.39 -15.95
C SER A 1117 10.56 28.57 -16.52
N VAL A 1118 11.76 29.16 -16.51
CA VAL A 1118 12.99 28.56 -17.01
C VAL A 1118 14.07 28.60 -15.94
N ASN A 1119 14.79 27.49 -15.78
CA ASN A 1119 15.98 27.42 -14.94
C ASN A 1119 17.18 26.91 -15.75
N ASN A 1120 18.33 27.58 -15.60
CA ASN A 1120 19.58 27.14 -16.21
C ASN A 1120 20.44 26.35 -15.20
N PRO A 1121 20.58 25.02 -15.38
CA PRO A 1121 21.37 24.21 -14.45
C PRO A 1121 22.87 24.20 -14.75
N THR A 1122 23.33 24.80 -15.85
CA THR A 1122 24.73 24.72 -16.28
C THR A 1122 25.58 25.82 -15.67
N ASP A 1123 26.89 25.78 -15.93
CA ASP A 1123 27.84 26.84 -15.58
C ASP A 1123 27.97 27.91 -16.67
N GLU A 1124 27.30 27.72 -17.81
CA GLU A 1124 27.38 28.60 -18.97
C GLU A 1124 26.12 29.46 -19.10
N THR A 1125 26.25 30.67 -19.62
CA THR A 1125 25.08 31.47 -19.99
C THR A 1125 24.46 30.91 -21.26
N ILE A 1126 23.17 30.62 -21.24
CA ILE A 1126 22.45 30.07 -22.38
C ILE A 1126 21.56 31.15 -22.98
N SER A 1127 21.75 31.45 -24.26
CA SER A 1127 20.82 32.26 -25.04
C SER A 1127 20.04 31.36 -25.99
N THR A 1128 18.72 31.43 -25.94
CA THR A 1128 17.83 30.56 -26.70
C THR A 1128 16.51 31.26 -26.98
N THR A 1129 15.74 30.71 -27.90
CA THR A 1129 14.39 31.17 -28.23
C THR A 1129 13.35 30.22 -27.66
N LEU A 1130 12.44 30.74 -26.84
CA LEU A 1130 11.26 30.02 -26.40
C LEU A 1130 10.08 30.22 -27.36
N ARG A 1131 9.21 29.22 -27.49
CA ARG A 1131 7.91 29.36 -28.15
C ARG A 1131 6.90 28.32 -27.66
N ALA A 1132 5.62 28.65 -27.75
CA ALA A 1132 4.56 27.65 -27.60
C ALA A 1132 4.47 26.75 -28.85
N THR A 1133 4.25 25.44 -28.64
CA THR A 1133 4.01 24.47 -29.73
C THR A 1133 2.57 23.97 -29.72
N MET A 1134 1.89 24.02 -28.58
CA MET A 1134 0.51 23.58 -28.39
C MET A 1134 -0.40 24.80 -28.28
N LYS A 1135 -1.53 24.80 -28.99
CA LYS A 1135 -2.56 25.83 -28.87
C LYS A 1135 -3.44 25.54 -27.65
N LEU A 1136 -3.01 26.00 -26.48
CA LEU A 1136 -3.75 25.85 -25.22
C LEU A 1136 -4.55 27.13 -24.92
N PRO A 1137 -5.81 27.02 -24.47
CA PRO A 1137 -6.58 28.19 -24.04
C PRO A 1137 -5.84 28.97 -22.95
N GLY A 1138 -5.75 30.30 -23.07
CA GLY A 1138 -5.08 31.16 -22.08
C GLY A 1138 -3.54 31.15 -22.10
N LEU A 1139 -2.89 30.27 -22.88
CA LEU A 1139 -1.43 30.26 -23.06
C LEU A 1139 -1.04 30.95 -24.37
N ASP A 1140 -0.94 32.28 -24.32
CA ASP A 1140 -0.43 33.08 -25.44
C ASP A 1140 1.04 33.46 -25.19
N LEU A 1141 1.96 32.65 -25.70
CA LEU A 1141 3.40 32.86 -25.57
C LEU A 1141 4.03 33.04 -26.97
N PRO A 1142 4.34 34.28 -27.38
CA PRO A 1142 5.02 34.51 -28.65
C PRO A 1142 6.46 33.96 -28.60
N GLN A 1143 7.06 33.81 -29.78
CA GLN A 1143 8.47 33.51 -29.89
C GLN A 1143 9.28 34.57 -29.14
N THR A 1144 10.04 34.17 -28.13
CA THR A 1144 10.70 35.07 -27.19
C THR A 1144 12.15 34.65 -27.00
N GLU A 1145 13.08 35.52 -27.37
CA GLU A 1145 14.50 35.33 -27.07
C GLU A 1145 14.77 35.58 -25.59
N ILE A 1146 15.51 34.68 -24.96
CA ILE A 1146 15.94 34.80 -23.58
C ILE A 1146 17.42 34.45 -23.44
N THR A 1147 18.10 35.15 -22.54
CA THR A 1147 19.45 34.82 -22.07
C THR A 1147 19.38 34.51 -20.58
N VAL A 1148 19.66 33.26 -20.19
CA VAL A 1148 19.53 32.77 -18.81
C VAL A 1148 20.92 32.47 -18.24
N ARG A 1149 21.31 33.20 -17.19
CA ARG A 1149 22.62 33.05 -16.54
C ARG A 1149 22.72 31.73 -15.77
N PRO A 1150 23.94 31.25 -15.44
CA PRO A 1150 24.13 30.06 -14.62
C PRO A 1150 23.33 30.09 -13.32
N GLY A 1151 22.50 29.08 -13.07
CA GLY A 1151 21.64 28.99 -11.90
C GLY A 1151 20.46 29.98 -11.85
N GLU A 1152 20.25 30.79 -12.89
CA GLU A 1152 19.14 31.74 -12.92
C GLU A 1152 17.80 31.00 -13.05
N TYR A 1153 16.80 31.46 -12.31
CA TYR A 1153 15.39 31.08 -12.47
C TYR A 1153 14.61 32.31 -12.91
N ARG A 1154 13.99 32.23 -14.08
CA ARG A 1154 13.24 33.31 -14.71
C ARG A 1154 11.80 32.89 -14.97
N VAL A 1155 10.84 33.66 -14.47
CA VAL A 1155 9.43 33.53 -14.83
C VAL A 1155 9.21 34.31 -16.13
N ILE A 1156 8.60 33.66 -17.11
CA ILE A 1156 8.34 34.20 -18.44
C ILE A 1156 6.87 34.63 -18.56
N ARG A 1157 5.98 33.89 -17.91
CA ARG A 1157 4.53 34.15 -17.88
C ARG A 1157 3.95 33.76 -16.53
#